data_AF-A0A0V0WWQ0-F1
#
_entry.id   AF-A0A0V0WWQ0-F1
#
_cell.length_a   1.000
_cell.length_b   1.000
_cell.length_c   1.000
_cell.angle_alpha   90.00
_cell.angle_beta   90.00
_cell.angle_gamma   90.00
#
_symmetry.space_group_name_H-M   'P 1'
#
loop_
_entity.id
_entity.type
_entity.pdbx_description
1 polymer ?
#
loop_
_entity_poly.entity_id
_entity_poly.type
_entity_poly.pdbx_seq_one_letter_code
_entity_poly.pdbx_strand_id
1 'polypeptide(L)'
;LYKCKIDMNTSGLVQRKTQAVQQAISASRNADAEAVDAEISDSENSDKETRLTLMEEVLLLGLKDHEGYTSFWNDCLSPGLRGCILIELALRGRIQLEKKGMRRKSLTLRKVQLMSDLPTGDIILDEALKHIKETDPPLTVQSWIEYLSGESWNPLKLRYQLKNVRERLAKNLVEKGVLTTEKRNFILFDMTTHPVQNSEAKQKLIKKVQEALLSRWTNDVHRFNKRMLSLIILAHSSDVLENCFAALTDEDYEIATKRVRQLLELDFEAECARSNASEIIWACCRYIFYLTSERRESLTRFIYFLRIFTYQLDKMRTLIIDKRLEPFATRSLTRFGSDSVVQIGFLLGFESVSETYLCYIAACPDQSEDGEHFEQMDNSLVAIFETSDERKADNTSKLTTQQWIYSQARQLIRMLPGGIEIVGLYVVGSKLSEDWIKSMNLSVFNRIRKLRNRQYSAGSQFTSSCRRLFLMSAPDGSGQSCSVRVVDFSSNPACLVPCKFLFKDNIEWCRFSVQLFIRSDAFLPVEMETWNFFKKFLYTVRNACIEIEESRIHFNGRSMNKDQSVSCLMAADRSIEGTIVFNESSESFETDQVEMDECCGKMSIQGVIACEAWVPSTASVKELSASLKMDILRSVYVRGELHYEGLMVGELEPEPNVVHQLPRRVFTSLRPRSEISICDYLFENDPGLETVEAIKEFFMIELNLKRFDTERESLVSAERLLSCMEEDYLQDEAVEVEKSKRAQQNVDQRMSASYLILSLSICIVSVILFYIVKTLFSAHALEE
;
A
#
# COMPACT_ATOMS: atom_id res chain seq x y z
N LEU A 1 62.61 -22.28 41.64
CA LEU A 1 62.27 -22.43 43.07
C LEU A 1 61.14 -23.43 43.20
N TYR A 2 61.42 -24.53 43.90
CA TYR A 2 60.55 -25.53 44.57
C TYR A 2 59.03 -25.51 44.27
N LYS A 3 58.36 -26.59 43.80
CA LYS A 3 58.39 -28.05 44.11
C LYS A 3 57.79 -28.39 45.49
N CYS A 4 56.55 -28.92 45.51
CA CYS A 4 56.20 -30.05 46.41
C CYS A 4 54.93 -30.80 45.99
N LYS A 5 54.88 -32.10 46.34
CA LYS A 5 53.73 -33.01 46.26
C LYS A 5 52.76 -32.81 47.42
N ILE A 6 51.58 -33.44 47.36
CA ILE A 6 51.17 -34.49 48.33
C ILE A 6 50.07 -35.38 47.70
N ASP A 7 50.16 -36.69 47.95
CA ASP A 7 49.25 -37.75 47.50
C ASP A 7 48.26 -38.16 48.63
N MET A 8 47.12 -38.77 48.26
CA MET A 8 46.38 -39.90 48.91
C MET A 8 44.84 -39.71 48.85
N ASN A 9 44.06 -40.54 48.14
CA ASN A 9 43.67 -41.95 48.39
C ASN A 9 42.81 -42.20 49.63
N THR A 10 41.49 -42.38 49.42
CA THR A 10 40.57 -43.45 49.92
C THR A 10 39.11 -42.94 49.88
N SER A 11 38.05 -43.75 49.72
CA SER A 11 37.90 -45.18 49.36
C SER A 11 36.65 -45.37 48.47
N GLY A 12 36.25 -46.62 48.13
CA GLY A 12 35.12 -46.89 47.21
C GLY A 12 33.81 -47.26 47.90
N LEU A 13 32.67 -46.93 47.26
CA LEU A 13 31.34 -47.45 47.58
C LEU A 13 30.58 -47.82 46.30
N VAL A 14 30.37 -49.12 46.11
CA VAL A 14 29.60 -49.66 44.97
C VAL A 14 28.11 -49.47 45.22
N GLN A 15 27.46 -48.54 44.51
CA GLN A 15 25.99 -48.51 44.47
C GLN A 15 25.45 -49.61 43.56
N ARG A 16 24.74 -50.57 44.17
CA ARG A 16 24.03 -51.65 43.48
C ARG A 16 23.02 -51.07 42.48
N LYS A 17 23.23 -51.30 41.18
CA LYS A 17 22.13 -51.23 40.20
C LYS A 17 21.19 -52.41 40.45
N THR A 18 20.04 -52.15 41.05
CA THR A 18 19.06 -53.19 41.39
C THR A 18 18.57 -53.87 40.10
N GLN A 19 18.69 -55.20 40.01
CA GLN A 19 18.25 -55.98 38.84
C GLN A 19 16.79 -55.71 38.47
N ALA A 20 15.93 -55.38 39.45
CA ALA A 20 14.55 -54.97 39.24
C ALA A 20 14.37 -53.79 38.26
N VAL A 21 15.29 -52.81 38.23
CA VAL A 21 15.19 -51.68 37.29
C VAL A 21 15.58 -52.11 35.88
N GLN A 22 16.60 -52.96 35.74
CA GLN A 22 16.99 -53.52 34.45
C GLN A 22 15.90 -54.46 33.89
N GLN A 23 15.28 -55.26 34.77
CA GLN A 23 14.15 -56.15 34.46
C GLN A 23 12.88 -55.36 34.10
N ALA A 24 12.58 -54.25 34.77
CA ALA A 24 11.46 -53.38 34.39
C ALA A 24 11.69 -52.71 33.03
N ILE A 25 12.93 -52.32 32.72
CA ILE A 25 13.29 -51.74 31.41
C ILE A 25 13.23 -52.81 30.29
N SER A 26 13.65 -54.05 30.55
CA SER A 26 13.48 -55.14 29.57
C SER A 26 12.01 -55.57 29.44
N ALA A 27 11.24 -55.59 30.53
CA ALA A 27 9.81 -55.94 30.49
C ALA A 27 8.99 -54.88 29.74
N SER A 28 9.27 -53.58 29.94
CA SER A 28 8.66 -52.50 29.14
C SER A 28 9.07 -52.61 27.67
N ARG A 29 10.35 -52.85 27.36
CA ARG A 29 10.80 -53.02 25.97
C ARG A 29 10.18 -54.24 25.28
N ASN A 30 10.03 -55.35 26.00
CA ASN A 30 9.38 -56.54 25.46
C ASN A 30 7.88 -56.33 25.31
N ALA A 31 7.19 -55.69 26.26
CA ALA A 31 5.76 -55.38 26.13
C ALA A 31 5.48 -54.37 24.99
N ASP A 32 6.33 -53.35 24.82
CA ASP A 32 6.22 -52.40 23.71
C ASP A 32 6.55 -53.07 22.36
N ALA A 33 7.47 -54.04 22.32
CA ALA A 33 7.79 -54.83 21.12
C ALA A 33 6.69 -55.85 20.79
N GLU A 34 6.21 -56.63 21.76
CA GLU A 34 5.12 -57.60 21.61
C GLU A 34 3.80 -56.92 21.23
N ALA A 35 3.54 -55.69 21.70
CA ALA A 35 2.39 -54.90 21.27
C ALA A 35 2.53 -54.39 19.82
N VAL A 36 3.74 -54.07 19.37
CA VAL A 36 4.01 -53.68 17.97
C VAL A 36 3.97 -54.90 17.05
N ASP A 37 4.53 -56.04 17.45
CA ASP A 37 4.44 -57.30 16.70
C ASP A 37 2.99 -57.81 16.66
N ALA A 38 2.17 -57.57 17.68
CA ALA A 38 0.72 -57.84 17.64
C ALA A 38 -0.05 -56.89 16.70
N GLU A 39 0.28 -55.58 16.68
CA GLU A 39 -0.25 -54.62 15.70
C GLU A 39 0.23 -54.92 14.26
N ILE A 40 1.33 -55.69 14.09
CA ILE A 40 1.81 -56.19 12.79
C ILE A 40 1.14 -57.53 12.42
N SER A 41 0.92 -58.46 13.36
CA SER A 41 0.33 -59.78 13.04
C SER A 41 -1.12 -59.71 12.56
N ASP A 42 -1.89 -58.71 13.02
CA ASP A 42 -3.24 -58.44 12.48
C ASP A 42 -3.22 -57.99 10.99
N SER A 43 -2.04 -57.63 10.45
CA SER A 43 -1.88 -57.26 9.04
C SER A 43 -1.57 -58.44 8.10
N GLU A 44 -1.13 -59.60 8.62
CA GLU A 44 -0.82 -60.79 7.81
C GLU A 44 -2.07 -61.47 7.22
N ASN A 45 -3.28 -61.09 7.65
CA ASN A 45 -4.55 -61.55 7.06
C ASN A 45 -5.08 -60.65 5.92
N SER A 46 -4.29 -59.68 5.43
CA SER A 46 -4.75 -58.62 4.52
C SER A 46 -4.04 -58.52 3.15
N ASP A 47 -3.41 -59.61 2.69
CA ASP A 47 -2.52 -59.77 1.50
C ASP A 47 -3.07 -59.32 0.12
N LYS A 48 -4.17 -58.56 0.05
CA LYS A 48 -4.71 -57.97 -1.18
C LYS A 48 -5.11 -56.49 -1.09
N GLU A 49 -4.98 -55.81 0.07
CA GLU A 49 -5.27 -54.36 0.15
C GLU A 49 -4.04 -53.49 -0.18
N THR A 50 -4.23 -52.46 -1.01
CA THR A 50 -3.20 -51.46 -1.34
C THR A 50 -2.88 -50.58 -0.13
N ARG A 51 -1.70 -50.76 0.47
CA ARG A 51 -1.28 -50.04 1.68
C ARG A 51 -0.91 -48.57 1.39
N LEU A 52 -1.73 -47.65 1.89
CA LEU A 52 -1.50 -46.21 1.80
C LEU A 52 -0.75 -45.66 3.03
N THR A 53 -0.05 -44.53 2.89
CA THR A 53 0.52 -43.76 4.01
C THR A 53 -0.47 -42.72 4.52
N LEU A 54 -0.29 -42.20 5.74
CA LEU A 54 -1.17 -41.15 6.28
C LEU A 54 -1.20 -39.91 5.38
N MET A 55 -0.06 -39.56 4.75
CA MET A 55 0.04 -38.45 3.79
C MET A 55 -0.84 -38.69 2.57
N GLU A 56 -0.83 -39.92 2.05
CA GLU A 56 -1.62 -40.34 0.88
C GLU A 56 -3.11 -40.40 1.20
N GLU A 57 -3.49 -40.90 2.38
CA GLU A 57 -4.88 -40.94 2.84
C GLU A 57 -5.45 -39.52 3.01
N VAL A 58 -4.75 -38.63 3.71
CA VAL A 58 -5.18 -37.22 3.87
C VAL A 58 -5.24 -36.49 2.52
N LEU A 59 -4.28 -36.72 1.61
CA LEU A 59 -4.34 -36.14 0.27
C LEU A 59 -5.54 -36.66 -0.53
N LEU A 60 -5.82 -37.97 -0.50
CA LEU A 60 -6.92 -38.60 -1.23
C LEU A 60 -8.30 -38.14 -0.75
N LEU A 61 -8.45 -37.84 0.55
CA LEU A 61 -9.66 -37.20 1.09
C LEU A 61 -9.81 -35.74 0.62
N GLY A 62 -8.70 -35.03 0.36
CA GLY A 62 -8.70 -33.66 -0.15
C GLY A 62 -8.82 -33.52 -1.67
N LEU A 63 -8.55 -34.58 -2.44
CA LEU A 63 -8.64 -34.57 -3.90
C LEU A 63 -10.09 -34.64 -4.37
N LYS A 64 -10.43 -33.87 -5.40
CA LYS A 64 -11.67 -34.07 -6.16
C LYS A 64 -11.52 -35.16 -7.22
N ASP A 65 -12.56 -35.97 -7.40
CA ASP A 65 -12.51 -37.21 -8.19
C ASP A 65 -12.16 -36.97 -9.66
N HIS A 66 -12.89 -36.07 -10.32
CA HIS A 66 -12.71 -35.77 -11.75
C HIS A 66 -11.61 -34.74 -12.00
N GLU A 67 -11.44 -33.75 -11.13
CA GLU A 67 -10.48 -32.66 -11.37
C GLU A 67 -9.03 -33.01 -11.01
N GLY A 68 -8.79 -33.96 -10.10
CA GLY A 68 -7.43 -34.40 -9.75
C GLY A 68 -6.59 -33.36 -9.03
N TYR A 69 -7.21 -32.34 -8.44
CA TYR A 69 -6.57 -31.35 -7.58
C TYR A 69 -7.36 -31.12 -6.28
N THR A 70 -6.65 -30.67 -5.26
CA THR A 70 -7.22 -30.22 -3.97
C THR A 70 -7.79 -28.81 -4.12
N SER A 71 -8.78 -28.43 -3.30
CA SER A 71 -9.34 -27.07 -3.26
C SER A 71 -8.23 -26.00 -3.16
N PHE A 72 -8.30 -24.99 -4.04
CA PHE A 72 -7.14 -24.21 -4.48
C PHE A 72 -6.60 -23.16 -3.47
N TRP A 73 -7.06 -23.20 -2.21
CA TRP A 73 -6.87 -22.15 -1.20
C TRP A 73 -6.64 -22.70 0.23
N ASN A 74 -5.99 -23.86 0.34
CA ASN A 74 -5.80 -24.53 1.64
C ASN A 74 -4.35 -24.50 2.14
N ASP A 75 -4.02 -23.46 2.93
CA ASP A 75 -2.74 -23.32 3.63
C ASP A 75 -2.58 -24.31 4.80
N CYS A 76 -3.66 -24.97 5.24
CA CYS A 76 -3.65 -25.93 6.35
C CYS A 76 -3.24 -27.35 5.93
N LEU A 77 -3.50 -27.74 4.67
CA LEU A 77 -3.10 -29.04 4.14
C LEU A 77 -1.58 -29.24 4.15
N SER A 78 -0.81 -28.17 3.88
CA SER A 78 0.66 -28.24 3.84
C SER A 78 1.30 -28.68 5.17
N PRO A 79 1.04 -28.02 6.33
CA PRO A 79 1.53 -28.46 7.63
C PRO A 79 0.86 -29.77 8.09
N GLY A 80 -0.41 -30.01 7.75
CA GLY A 80 -1.11 -31.27 8.04
C GLY A 80 -0.39 -32.50 7.45
N LEU A 81 0.08 -32.41 6.21
CA LEU A 81 0.91 -33.44 5.58
C LEU A 81 2.29 -33.62 6.26
N ARG A 82 2.87 -32.58 6.87
CA ARG A 82 4.12 -32.73 7.65
C ARG A 82 3.87 -33.38 9.01
N GLY A 83 2.70 -33.14 9.61
CA GLY A 83 2.19 -33.94 10.74
C GLY A 83 2.07 -35.43 10.40
N CYS A 84 1.48 -35.74 9.25
CA CYS A 84 1.37 -37.11 8.75
C CYS A 84 2.75 -37.79 8.66
N ILE A 85 3.77 -37.11 8.13
CA ILE A 85 5.14 -37.64 8.01
C ILE A 85 5.72 -38.01 9.38
N LEU A 86 5.62 -37.13 10.38
CA LEU A 86 6.16 -37.41 11.72
C LEU A 86 5.40 -38.55 12.42
N ILE A 87 4.07 -38.60 12.28
CA ILE A 87 3.27 -39.70 12.84
C ILE A 87 3.57 -41.02 12.14
N GLU A 88 3.69 -41.04 10.81
CA GLU A 88 3.99 -42.25 10.03
C GLU A 88 5.40 -42.80 10.36
N LEU A 89 6.40 -41.93 10.55
CA LEU A 89 7.73 -42.33 11.06
C LEU A 89 7.66 -42.91 12.49
N ALA A 90 6.81 -42.37 13.35
CA ALA A 90 6.63 -42.85 14.71
C ALA A 90 5.91 -44.20 14.78
N LEU A 91 4.84 -44.39 13.99
CA LEU A 91 4.13 -45.66 13.85
C LEU A 91 5.05 -46.77 13.28
N ARG A 92 6.05 -46.40 12.47
CA ARG A 92 7.11 -47.29 11.97
C ARG A 92 8.30 -47.44 12.95
N GLY A 93 8.19 -46.96 14.19
CA GLY A 93 9.23 -47.08 15.22
C GLY A 93 10.55 -46.35 14.91
N ARG A 94 10.56 -45.41 13.94
CA ARG A 94 11.79 -44.72 13.52
C ARG A 94 12.17 -43.57 14.46
N ILE A 95 11.17 -42.91 15.05
CA ILE A 95 11.36 -41.76 15.94
C ILE A 95 10.51 -41.87 17.22
N GLN A 96 11.00 -41.32 18.32
CA GLN A 96 10.30 -41.22 19.61
C GLN A 96 10.50 -39.82 20.22
N LEU A 97 9.63 -39.42 21.15
CA LEU A 97 9.77 -38.15 21.86
C LEU A 97 10.69 -38.30 23.10
N GLU A 98 11.57 -37.32 23.35
CA GLU A 98 12.51 -37.28 24.47
C GLU A 98 11.83 -37.65 25.79
N LYS A 99 12.22 -38.75 26.44
CA LYS A 99 11.55 -39.26 27.66
C LYS A 99 11.44 -38.20 28.77
N LYS A 100 10.35 -38.24 29.53
CA LYS A 100 10.05 -37.28 30.62
C LYS A 100 11.18 -37.27 31.68
N GLY A 101 12.06 -36.27 31.62
CA GLY A 101 13.08 -36.03 32.65
C GLY A 101 12.51 -35.41 33.93
N MET A 102 13.34 -35.24 34.95
CA MET A 102 12.95 -34.76 36.30
C MET A 102 12.14 -33.45 36.32
N ARG A 103 12.28 -32.58 35.32
CA ARG A 103 11.55 -31.30 35.21
C ARG A 103 10.18 -31.37 34.49
N ARG A 104 9.68 -32.55 34.10
CA ARG A 104 8.36 -32.76 33.45
C ARG A 104 8.02 -31.72 32.35
N LYS A 105 8.84 -31.65 31.29
CA LYS A 105 8.57 -30.82 30.10
C LYS A 105 7.22 -31.18 29.46
N SER A 106 6.49 -30.18 28.94
CA SER A 106 5.32 -30.35 28.07
C SER A 106 5.68 -31.03 26.75
N LEU A 107 4.70 -31.60 26.04
CA LEU A 107 4.86 -32.25 24.75
C LEU A 107 5.50 -31.35 23.70
N THR A 108 5.14 -30.06 23.68
CA THR A 108 5.66 -29.06 22.75
C THR A 108 7.16 -28.76 22.95
N LEU A 109 7.65 -28.88 24.18
CA LEU A 109 9.04 -28.57 24.56
C LEU A 109 9.98 -29.78 24.53
N ARG A 110 9.45 -30.97 24.26
CA ARG A 110 10.23 -32.21 24.16
C ARG A 110 10.78 -32.40 22.74
N LYS A 111 12.01 -32.90 22.65
CA LYS A 111 12.72 -33.07 21.39
C LYS A 111 12.40 -34.41 20.74
N VAL A 112 12.37 -34.47 19.41
CA VAL A 112 12.26 -35.71 18.64
C VAL A 112 13.62 -36.41 18.63
N GLN A 113 13.64 -37.69 18.98
CA GLN A 113 14.83 -38.55 19.02
C GLN A 113 14.72 -39.64 17.94
N LEU A 114 15.84 -39.89 17.26
CA LEU A 114 15.97 -40.98 16.30
C LEU A 114 16.13 -42.32 17.05
N MET A 115 15.31 -43.31 16.69
CA MET A 115 15.34 -44.66 17.26
C MET A 115 15.90 -45.69 16.27
N SER A 116 15.59 -45.55 14.99
CA SER A 116 16.08 -46.40 13.91
C SER A 116 16.23 -45.58 12.64
N ASP A 117 17.35 -45.77 11.92
CA ASP A 117 17.66 -45.12 10.65
C ASP A 117 17.46 -46.05 9.43
N LEU A 118 16.81 -47.20 9.63
CA LEU A 118 16.45 -48.11 8.55
C LEU A 118 15.50 -47.42 7.57
N PRO A 119 15.72 -47.50 6.24
CA PRO A 119 14.81 -46.93 5.26
C PRO A 119 13.40 -47.51 5.43
N THR A 120 12.42 -46.73 5.01
CA THR A 120 10.99 -47.02 5.14
C THR A 120 10.34 -47.38 3.81
N GLY A 121 11.06 -47.18 2.69
CA GLY A 121 10.58 -47.46 1.34
C GLY A 121 9.69 -46.35 0.74
N ASP A 122 9.50 -45.24 1.46
CA ASP A 122 8.83 -44.04 0.95
C ASP A 122 9.85 -42.90 0.88
N ILE A 123 10.01 -42.33 -0.31
CA ILE A 123 11.02 -41.30 -0.61
C ILE A 123 10.85 -40.06 0.28
N ILE A 124 9.61 -39.71 0.67
CA ILE A 124 9.32 -38.52 1.49
C ILE A 124 9.66 -38.80 2.95
N LEU A 125 9.32 -39.99 3.45
CA LEU A 125 9.65 -40.41 4.82
C LEU A 125 11.16 -40.56 5.00
N ASP A 126 11.86 -41.13 4.02
CA ASP A 126 13.30 -41.39 4.08
C ASP A 126 14.14 -40.09 3.99
N GLU A 127 13.66 -39.09 3.24
CA GLU A 127 14.24 -37.74 3.22
C GLU A 127 14.06 -37.01 4.57
N ALA A 128 12.86 -37.08 5.15
CA ALA A 128 12.60 -36.55 6.49
C ALA A 128 13.43 -37.26 7.57
N LEU A 129 13.58 -38.58 7.48
CA LEU A 129 14.39 -39.39 8.40
C LEU A 129 15.87 -39.03 8.29
N LYS A 130 16.39 -38.82 7.07
CA LYS A 130 17.75 -38.32 6.82
C LYS A 130 17.96 -36.95 7.48
N HIS A 131 17.05 -36.01 7.29
CA HIS A 131 17.11 -34.70 7.93
C HIS A 131 17.13 -34.78 9.47
N ILE A 132 16.31 -35.66 10.05
CA ILE A 132 16.29 -35.92 11.51
C ILE A 132 17.64 -36.49 11.99
N LYS A 133 18.23 -37.41 11.22
CA LYS A 133 19.54 -38.01 11.51
C LYS A 133 20.71 -37.02 11.44
N GLU A 134 20.67 -36.08 10.50
CA GLU A 134 21.73 -35.08 10.28
C GLU A 134 21.66 -33.88 11.25
N THR A 135 20.66 -33.81 12.13
CA THR A 135 20.38 -32.62 12.94
C THR A 135 20.77 -32.79 14.41
N ASP A 136 21.86 -32.11 14.79
CA ASP A 136 22.29 -31.92 16.18
C ASP A 136 22.33 -30.41 16.51
N PRO A 137 21.81 -29.94 17.67
CA PRO A 137 21.05 -30.69 18.66
C PRO A 137 19.63 -31.06 18.17
N PRO A 138 19.01 -32.13 18.71
CA PRO A 138 17.65 -32.53 18.36
C PRO A 138 16.61 -31.42 18.54
N LEU A 139 15.61 -31.37 17.67
CA LEU A 139 14.57 -30.32 17.59
C LEU A 139 13.21 -30.79 18.13
N THR A 140 12.30 -29.85 18.41
CA THR A 140 10.92 -30.16 18.82
C THR A 140 10.04 -30.50 17.62
N VAL A 141 8.86 -31.08 17.89
CA VAL A 141 7.84 -31.40 16.86
C VAL A 141 7.42 -30.15 16.07
N GLN A 142 7.23 -29.02 16.76
CA GLN A 142 6.94 -27.72 16.15
C GLN A 142 8.00 -27.35 15.09
N SER A 143 9.28 -27.28 15.49
CA SER A 143 10.35 -26.89 14.57
C SER A 143 10.50 -27.84 13.39
N TRP A 144 10.23 -29.14 13.58
CA TRP A 144 10.21 -30.09 12.46
C TRP A 144 9.09 -29.79 11.47
N ILE A 145 7.86 -29.50 11.92
CA ILE A 145 6.75 -29.18 11.03
C ILE A 145 7.01 -27.85 10.28
N GLU A 146 7.51 -26.83 10.97
CA GLU A 146 7.89 -25.53 10.36
C GLU A 146 9.00 -25.70 9.30
N TYR A 147 10.07 -26.45 9.62
CA TYR A 147 11.22 -26.62 8.73
C TYR A 147 10.91 -27.52 7.52
N LEU A 148 10.18 -28.63 7.71
CA LEU A 148 9.78 -29.52 6.62
C LEU A 148 8.70 -28.88 5.71
N SER A 149 7.97 -27.88 6.19
CA SER A 149 7.03 -27.07 5.40
C SER A 149 7.71 -25.88 4.70
N GLY A 150 8.80 -25.36 5.29
CA GLY A 150 9.51 -24.17 4.81
C GLY A 150 8.91 -22.85 5.32
N GLU A 151 8.22 -22.88 6.47
CA GLU A 151 7.64 -21.67 7.10
C GLU A 151 8.67 -20.87 7.92
N SER A 152 9.92 -21.34 8.01
CA SER A 152 10.99 -20.67 8.76
C SER A 152 11.85 -19.74 7.89
N TRP A 153 12.04 -18.51 8.35
CA TRP A 153 12.88 -17.50 7.73
C TRP A 153 14.40 -17.67 7.96
N ASN A 154 14.85 -18.73 8.66
CA ASN A 154 16.27 -18.95 8.92
C ASN A 154 16.99 -19.55 7.69
N PRO A 155 17.93 -18.84 7.03
CA PRO A 155 18.55 -19.31 5.78
C PRO A 155 19.27 -20.65 5.91
N LEU A 156 19.89 -20.92 7.07
CA LEU A 156 20.59 -22.19 7.34
C LEU A 156 19.62 -23.38 7.47
N LYS A 157 18.34 -23.12 7.73
CA LYS A 157 17.29 -24.13 7.91
C LYS A 157 16.38 -24.32 6.68
N LEU A 158 16.46 -23.44 5.67
CA LEU A 158 15.71 -23.59 4.41
C LEU A 158 16.00 -24.93 3.69
N ARG A 159 17.20 -25.51 3.90
CA ARG A 159 17.60 -26.82 3.34
C ARG A 159 16.77 -28.02 3.82
N TYR A 160 16.00 -27.87 4.90
CA TYR A 160 15.14 -28.93 5.45
C TYR A 160 13.75 -28.97 4.79
N GLN A 161 13.42 -28.02 3.91
CA GLN A 161 12.11 -27.97 3.29
C GLN A 161 11.91 -29.11 2.31
N LEU A 162 10.89 -29.95 2.56
CA LEU A 162 10.47 -30.98 1.61
C LEU A 162 9.76 -30.32 0.43
N LYS A 163 10.41 -30.36 -0.74
CA LYS A 163 9.89 -29.78 -1.99
C LYS A 163 8.98 -30.75 -2.74
N ASN A 164 8.02 -30.17 -3.46
CA ASN A 164 7.10 -30.85 -4.38
C ASN A 164 6.32 -32.04 -3.75
N VAL A 165 6.03 -31.97 -2.44
CA VAL A 165 5.36 -33.05 -1.69
C VAL A 165 4.05 -33.50 -2.34
N ARG A 166 3.20 -32.57 -2.82
CA ARG A 166 1.95 -32.91 -3.51
C ARG A 166 2.16 -33.74 -4.78
N GLU A 167 3.12 -33.35 -5.62
CA GLU A 167 3.47 -34.07 -6.86
C GLU A 167 4.05 -35.45 -6.57
N ARG A 168 4.88 -35.56 -5.52
CA ARG A 168 5.49 -36.83 -5.10
C ARG A 168 4.45 -37.79 -4.54
N LEU A 169 3.53 -37.32 -3.69
CA LEU A 169 2.40 -38.12 -3.21
C LEU A 169 1.45 -38.53 -4.35
N ALA A 170 1.20 -37.64 -5.30
CA ALA A 170 0.41 -37.99 -6.50
C ALA A 170 1.10 -39.09 -7.32
N LYS A 171 2.42 -39.03 -7.52
CA LYS A 171 3.20 -40.10 -8.18
C LYS A 171 3.12 -41.42 -7.42
N ASN A 172 3.32 -41.43 -6.09
CA ASN A 172 3.15 -42.65 -5.28
C ASN A 172 1.74 -43.25 -5.45
N LEU A 173 0.69 -42.41 -5.48
CA LEU A 173 -0.69 -42.86 -5.69
C LEU A 173 -0.97 -43.35 -7.12
N VAL A 174 -0.26 -42.84 -8.13
CA VAL A 174 -0.29 -43.38 -9.51
C VAL A 174 0.42 -44.75 -9.57
N GLU A 175 1.58 -44.89 -8.94
CA GLU A 175 2.31 -46.17 -8.85
C GLU A 175 1.50 -47.25 -8.10
N LYS A 176 0.68 -46.84 -7.13
CA LYS A 176 -0.27 -47.72 -6.42
C LYS A 176 -1.60 -47.96 -7.16
N GLY A 177 -1.79 -47.42 -8.36
CA GLY A 177 -3.01 -47.60 -9.16
C GLY A 177 -4.26 -46.95 -8.59
N VAL A 178 -4.12 -45.91 -7.75
CA VAL A 178 -5.24 -45.16 -7.18
C VAL A 178 -5.60 -43.95 -8.04
N LEU A 179 -4.58 -43.25 -8.56
CA LEU A 179 -4.72 -42.12 -9.48
C LEU A 179 -4.22 -42.48 -10.88
N THR A 180 -4.71 -41.79 -11.90
CA THR A 180 -4.09 -41.78 -13.24
C THR A 180 -3.25 -40.53 -13.45
N THR A 181 -2.60 -40.44 -14.61
CA THR A 181 -1.96 -39.21 -15.08
C THR A 181 -2.60 -38.82 -16.41
N GLU A 182 -3.36 -37.73 -16.42
CA GLU A 182 -3.99 -37.16 -17.61
C GLU A 182 -3.33 -35.84 -17.97
N LYS A 183 -2.97 -35.64 -19.24
CA LYS A 183 -2.58 -34.32 -19.74
C LYS A 183 -3.84 -33.59 -20.21
N ARG A 184 -4.21 -32.51 -19.52
CA ARG A 184 -5.35 -31.66 -19.87
C ARG A 184 -4.88 -30.38 -20.54
N ASN A 185 -5.39 -30.12 -21.73
CA ASN A 185 -5.05 -28.94 -22.51
C ASN A 185 -6.06 -27.84 -22.18
N PHE A 186 -5.62 -26.79 -21.48
CA PHE A 186 -6.40 -25.58 -21.26
C PHE A 186 -6.11 -24.58 -22.39
N ILE A 187 -7.01 -23.62 -22.60
CA ILE A 187 -6.96 -22.67 -23.74
C ILE A 187 -5.61 -21.93 -23.86
N LEU A 188 -4.88 -21.75 -22.75
CA LEU A 188 -3.63 -20.99 -22.68
C LEU A 188 -2.39 -21.84 -22.31
N PHE A 189 -2.56 -23.09 -21.87
CA PHE A 189 -1.46 -23.96 -21.43
C PHE A 189 -1.94 -25.41 -21.25
N ASP A 190 -1.00 -26.36 -21.36
CA ASP A 190 -1.25 -27.74 -20.95
C ASP A 190 -0.88 -27.94 -19.49
N MET A 191 -1.68 -28.71 -18.74
CA MET A 191 -1.39 -29.09 -17.36
C MET A 191 -1.63 -30.58 -17.13
N THR A 192 -0.66 -31.24 -16.50
CA THR A 192 -0.80 -32.63 -16.05
C THR A 192 -1.64 -32.67 -14.78
N THR A 193 -2.73 -33.43 -14.81
CA THR A 193 -3.67 -33.65 -13.69
C THR A 193 -3.67 -35.11 -13.26
N HIS A 194 -3.97 -35.35 -11.99
CA HIS A 194 -3.99 -36.70 -11.39
C HIS A 194 -5.40 -37.08 -10.87
N PRO A 195 -6.38 -37.35 -11.75
CA PRO A 195 -7.72 -37.74 -11.34
C PRO A 195 -7.76 -39.13 -10.72
N VAL A 196 -8.83 -39.41 -9.97
CA VAL A 196 -9.00 -40.68 -9.24
C VAL A 196 -9.43 -41.78 -10.23
N GLN A 197 -8.58 -42.79 -10.41
CA GLN A 197 -8.89 -43.97 -11.23
C GLN A 197 -9.66 -45.00 -10.40
N ASN A 198 -9.20 -45.26 -9.17
CA ASN A 198 -9.80 -46.24 -8.28
C ASN A 198 -10.73 -45.55 -7.27
N SER A 199 -11.93 -45.21 -7.73
CA SER A 199 -12.97 -44.62 -6.87
C SER A 199 -13.36 -45.55 -5.72
N GLU A 200 -13.26 -46.87 -5.88
CA GLU A 200 -13.55 -47.84 -4.83
C GLU A 200 -12.58 -47.70 -3.64
N ALA A 201 -11.29 -47.48 -3.90
CA ALA A 201 -10.29 -47.25 -2.85
C ALA A 201 -10.59 -45.99 -2.04
N LYS A 202 -10.96 -44.89 -2.70
CA LYS A 202 -11.35 -43.63 -2.02
C LYS A 202 -12.65 -43.81 -1.22
N GLN A 203 -13.67 -44.46 -1.79
CA GLN A 203 -14.93 -44.71 -1.09
C GLN A 203 -14.75 -45.65 0.12
N LYS A 204 -13.88 -46.66 0.02
CA LYS A 204 -13.47 -47.50 1.17
C LYS A 204 -12.79 -46.67 2.27
N LEU A 205 -11.92 -45.72 1.91
CA LEU A 205 -11.28 -44.82 2.89
C LEU A 205 -12.31 -43.92 3.60
N ILE A 206 -13.19 -43.27 2.84
CA ILE A 206 -14.29 -42.46 3.38
C ILE A 206 -15.16 -43.30 4.32
N LYS A 207 -15.54 -44.52 3.92
CA LYS A 207 -16.34 -45.42 4.76
C LYS A 207 -15.60 -45.87 6.01
N LYS A 208 -14.29 -46.15 5.95
CA LYS A 208 -13.46 -46.48 7.13
C LYS A 208 -13.45 -45.32 8.14
N VAL A 209 -13.40 -44.06 7.68
CA VAL A 209 -13.49 -42.85 8.53
C VAL A 209 -14.90 -42.66 9.10
N GLN A 210 -15.95 -42.79 8.28
CA GLN A 210 -17.35 -42.71 8.72
C GLN A 210 -17.69 -43.78 9.77
N GLU A 211 -17.36 -45.06 9.52
CA GLU A 211 -17.60 -46.15 10.47
C GLU A 211 -16.88 -45.91 11.81
N ALA A 212 -15.67 -45.38 11.80
CA ALA A 212 -14.91 -45.06 13.01
C ALA A 212 -15.56 -43.93 13.85
N LEU A 213 -16.23 -42.97 13.21
CA LEU A 213 -16.96 -41.89 13.86
C LEU A 213 -18.43 -42.22 14.16
N LEU A 214 -18.99 -43.28 13.57
CA LEU A 214 -20.40 -43.68 13.71
C LEU A 214 -20.57 -45.02 14.43
N SER A 215 -20.53 -46.14 13.69
CA SER A 215 -20.90 -47.47 14.20
C SER A 215 -19.84 -48.13 15.08
N ARG A 216 -18.55 -47.78 14.90
CA ARG A 216 -17.40 -48.34 15.64
C ARG A 216 -16.84 -47.37 16.70
N TRP A 217 -17.56 -46.30 17.01
CA TRP A 217 -17.11 -45.28 17.95
C TRP A 217 -16.91 -45.83 19.37
N THR A 218 -15.77 -45.51 19.98
CA THR A 218 -15.46 -45.85 21.38
C THR A 218 -15.18 -44.58 22.20
N ASN A 219 -15.86 -44.42 23.34
CA ASN A 219 -15.62 -43.30 24.25
C ASN A 219 -14.24 -43.32 24.93
N ASP A 220 -13.57 -44.49 24.93
CA ASP A 220 -12.18 -44.63 25.38
C ASP A 220 -11.25 -44.49 24.18
N VAL A 221 -10.48 -43.41 24.18
CA VAL A 221 -9.62 -42.98 23.06
C VAL A 221 -8.40 -43.90 22.91
N HIS A 222 -7.98 -44.61 23.97
CA HIS A 222 -6.87 -45.57 23.89
C HIS A 222 -7.25 -46.91 23.26
N ARG A 223 -8.55 -47.20 23.15
CA ARG A 223 -9.06 -48.35 22.39
C ARG A 223 -9.23 -48.05 20.90
N PHE A 224 -9.16 -46.77 20.54
CA PHE A 224 -9.24 -46.33 19.16
C PHE A 224 -7.94 -46.69 18.44
N ASN A 225 -8.03 -47.15 17.19
CA ASN A 225 -6.84 -47.48 16.41
C ASN A 225 -5.97 -46.22 16.24
N LYS A 226 -4.71 -46.27 16.71
CA LYS A 226 -3.76 -45.14 16.75
C LYS A 226 -3.60 -44.44 15.38
N ARG A 227 -3.61 -45.21 14.29
CA ARG A 227 -3.53 -44.69 12.92
C ARG A 227 -4.83 -43.99 12.52
N MET A 228 -5.99 -44.60 12.77
CA MET A 228 -7.29 -44.00 12.44
C MET A 228 -7.56 -42.72 13.25
N LEU A 229 -7.16 -42.68 14.53
CA LEU A 229 -7.24 -41.48 15.37
C LEU A 229 -6.41 -40.33 14.76
N SER A 230 -5.18 -40.65 14.36
CA SER A 230 -4.27 -39.71 13.71
C SER A 230 -4.83 -39.20 12.38
N LEU A 231 -5.42 -40.10 11.57
CA LEU A 231 -6.06 -39.75 10.30
C LEU A 231 -7.22 -38.77 10.50
N ILE A 232 -8.12 -39.03 11.46
CA ILE A 232 -9.27 -38.16 11.73
C ILE A 232 -8.82 -36.77 12.18
N ILE A 233 -7.90 -36.68 13.15
CA ILE A 233 -7.44 -35.39 13.67
C ILE A 233 -6.67 -34.61 12.59
N LEU A 234 -5.76 -35.27 11.86
CA LEU A 234 -5.00 -34.61 10.79
C LEU A 234 -5.87 -34.24 9.59
N ALA A 235 -6.88 -35.03 9.22
CA ALA A 235 -7.84 -34.68 8.17
C ALA A 235 -8.71 -33.48 8.56
N HIS A 236 -9.11 -33.38 9.84
CA HIS A 236 -9.82 -32.19 10.34
C HIS A 236 -8.91 -30.96 10.30
N SER A 237 -7.70 -31.06 10.85
CA SER A 237 -6.73 -29.94 10.85
C SER A 237 -6.27 -29.57 9.44
N SER A 238 -6.29 -30.50 8.48
CA SER A 238 -6.00 -30.21 7.07
C SER A 238 -7.20 -29.66 6.29
N ASP A 239 -8.36 -29.45 6.93
CA ASP A 239 -9.59 -28.95 6.30
C ASP A 239 -10.09 -29.84 5.14
N VAL A 240 -9.93 -31.17 5.26
CA VAL A 240 -10.39 -32.17 4.27
C VAL A 240 -11.38 -33.21 4.83
N LEU A 241 -11.59 -33.25 6.14
CA LEU A 241 -12.49 -34.23 6.77
C LEU A 241 -13.96 -34.05 6.38
N GLU A 242 -14.42 -32.81 6.16
CA GLU A 242 -15.81 -32.52 5.76
C GLU A 242 -16.19 -33.18 4.43
N ASN A 243 -15.23 -33.42 3.53
CA ASN A 243 -15.44 -34.16 2.29
C ASN A 243 -15.93 -35.60 2.55
N CYS A 244 -15.60 -36.19 3.71
CA CYS A 244 -16.09 -37.51 4.13
C CYS A 244 -17.55 -37.48 4.58
N PHE A 245 -18.07 -36.33 5.01
CA PHE A 245 -19.39 -36.20 5.60
C PHE A 245 -20.46 -35.76 4.59
N ALA A 246 -20.06 -35.28 3.41
CA ALA A 246 -20.95 -34.84 2.33
C ALA A 246 -21.96 -35.90 1.81
N ALA A 247 -21.79 -37.18 2.19
CA ALA A 247 -22.68 -38.29 1.82
C ALA A 247 -23.41 -38.93 3.03
N LEU A 248 -23.32 -38.32 4.21
CA LEU A 248 -24.05 -38.76 5.42
C LEU A 248 -25.47 -38.21 5.46
N THR A 249 -26.32 -38.80 6.30
CA THR A 249 -27.60 -38.20 6.69
C THR A 249 -27.37 -37.02 7.65
N ASP A 250 -28.34 -36.10 7.77
CA ASP A 250 -28.21 -34.96 8.70
C ASP A 250 -28.00 -35.42 10.16
N GLU A 251 -28.67 -36.51 10.58
CA GLU A 251 -28.50 -37.11 11.92
C GLU A 251 -27.09 -37.69 12.12
N ASP A 252 -26.59 -38.47 11.14
CA ASP A 252 -25.24 -39.02 11.19
C ASP A 252 -24.16 -37.92 11.13
N TYR A 253 -24.40 -36.87 10.35
CA TYR A 253 -23.53 -35.70 10.24
C TYR A 253 -23.39 -35.01 11.60
N GLU A 254 -24.50 -34.70 12.29
CA GLU A 254 -24.44 -34.09 13.62
C GLU A 254 -23.70 -34.98 14.64
N ILE A 255 -23.94 -36.29 14.62
CA ILE A 255 -23.27 -37.26 15.50
C ILE A 255 -21.76 -37.30 15.20
N ALA A 256 -21.36 -37.39 13.93
CA ALA A 256 -19.96 -37.41 13.51
C ALA A 256 -19.24 -36.11 13.88
N THR A 257 -19.81 -34.94 13.55
CA THR A 257 -19.25 -33.62 13.89
C THR A 257 -19.11 -33.44 15.40
N LYS A 258 -20.10 -33.89 16.19
CA LYS A 258 -20.06 -33.86 17.66
C LYS A 258 -18.93 -34.72 18.22
N ARG A 259 -18.71 -35.92 17.66
CA ARG A 259 -17.63 -36.84 18.07
C ARG A 259 -16.24 -36.35 17.65
N VAL A 260 -16.11 -35.75 16.46
CA VAL A 260 -14.88 -35.04 16.05
C VAL A 260 -14.57 -33.92 17.04
N ARG A 261 -15.56 -33.09 17.41
CA ARG A 261 -15.37 -32.03 18.42
C ARG A 261 -14.93 -32.61 19.78
N GLN A 262 -15.52 -33.71 20.23
CA GLN A 262 -15.10 -34.41 21.45
C GLN A 262 -13.63 -34.87 21.41
N LEU A 263 -13.09 -35.27 20.26
CA LEU A 263 -11.66 -35.61 20.12
C LEU A 263 -10.73 -34.37 20.17
N LEU A 264 -11.20 -33.23 19.68
CA LEU A 264 -10.43 -31.99 19.62
C LEU A 264 -10.43 -31.22 20.96
N GLU A 265 -11.45 -31.42 21.78
CA GLU A 265 -11.58 -30.87 23.13
C GLU A 265 -10.82 -31.67 24.21
N LEU A 266 -10.14 -32.77 23.85
CA LEU A 266 -9.31 -33.56 24.76
C LEU A 266 -8.07 -32.79 25.23
N ASP A 267 -7.72 -32.92 26.52
CA ASP A 267 -6.40 -32.50 26.98
C ASP A 267 -5.32 -33.50 26.54
N PHE A 268 -4.68 -33.19 25.41
CA PHE A 268 -3.60 -33.98 24.84
C PHE A 268 -2.40 -34.21 25.79
N GLU A 269 -2.17 -33.35 26.79
CA GLU A 269 -1.11 -33.61 27.81
C GLU A 269 -1.54 -34.70 28.80
N ALA A 270 -2.81 -34.68 29.23
CA ALA A 270 -3.36 -35.68 30.13
C ALA A 270 -3.53 -37.06 29.47
N GLU A 271 -4.04 -37.11 28.24
CA GLU A 271 -4.19 -38.38 27.49
C GLU A 271 -2.83 -39.00 27.14
N CYS A 272 -1.80 -38.17 26.89
CA CYS A 272 -0.42 -38.64 26.74
C CYS A 272 0.23 -39.13 28.05
N ALA A 273 -0.37 -38.89 29.23
CA ALA A 273 0.15 -39.39 30.49
C ALA A 273 -0.26 -40.85 30.81
N ARG A 274 -1.20 -41.42 30.03
CA ARG A 274 -1.71 -42.79 30.21
C ARG A 274 -0.82 -43.83 29.53
N SER A 275 -0.93 -45.09 29.96
CA SER A 275 -0.16 -46.23 29.44
C SER A 275 -0.46 -46.52 27.96
N ASN A 276 0.56 -46.94 27.18
CA ASN A 276 0.46 -47.26 25.74
C ASN A 276 0.05 -46.06 24.83
N ALA A 277 0.27 -44.82 25.29
CA ALA A 277 0.08 -43.62 24.48
C ALA A 277 1.34 -43.30 23.63
N SER A 278 1.17 -43.12 22.31
CA SER A 278 2.26 -42.63 21.46
C SER A 278 2.41 -41.11 21.60
N GLU A 279 3.42 -40.68 22.34
CA GLU A 279 3.54 -39.29 22.80
C GLU A 279 3.71 -38.27 21.67
N ILE A 280 4.29 -38.70 20.54
CA ILE A 280 4.51 -37.86 19.36
C ILE A 280 3.25 -37.66 18.51
N ILE A 281 2.29 -38.60 18.55
CA ILE A 281 0.96 -38.43 17.93
C ILE A 281 0.26 -37.23 18.59
N TRP A 282 0.18 -37.25 19.91
CA TRP A 282 -0.43 -36.17 20.69
C TRP A 282 0.30 -34.83 20.51
N ALA A 283 1.63 -34.83 20.44
CA ALA A 283 2.41 -33.62 20.17
C ALA A 283 2.13 -33.02 18.77
N CYS A 284 2.04 -33.85 17.73
CA CYS A 284 1.73 -33.41 16.36
C CYS A 284 0.29 -32.88 16.27
N CYS A 285 -0.68 -33.64 16.79
CA CYS A 285 -2.10 -33.25 16.82
C CYS A 285 -2.30 -31.90 17.52
N ARG A 286 -1.69 -31.71 18.70
CA ARG A 286 -1.78 -30.46 19.47
C ARG A 286 -1.28 -29.25 18.69
N TYR A 287 -0.10 -29.35 18.08
CA TYR A 287 0.54 -28.22 17.40
C TYR A 287 -0.20 -27.82 16.10
N ILE A 288 -0.64 -28.80 15.32
CA ILE A 288 -1.34 -28.53 14.05
C ILE A 288 -2.76 -28.00 14.34
N PHE A 289 -3.45 -28.51 15.36
CA PHE A 289 -4.70 -27.92 15.83
C PHE A 289 -4.54 -26.45 16.24
N TYR A 290 -3.51 -26.13 17.04
CA TYR A 290 -3.19 -24.75 17.44
C TYR A 290 -2.97 -23.82 16.23
N LEU A 291 -2.11 -24.22 15.28
CA LEU A 291 -1.88 -23.49 14.01
C LEU A 291 -3.19 -23.20 13.25
N THR A 292 -4.09 -24.18 13.18
CA THR A 292 -5.35 -24.03 12.42
C THR A 292 -6.37 -23.12 13.12
N SER A 293 -6.39 -23.11 14.45
CA SER A 293 -7.27 -22.23 15.23
C SER A 293 -6.87 -20.75 15.06
N GLU A 294 -5.57 -20.46 15.20
CA GLU A 294 -5.00 -19.11 15.05
C GLU A 294 -5.16 -18.57 13.61
N ARG A 295 -5.04 -19.45 12.60
CA ARG A 295 -5.32 -19.11 11.20
C ARG A 295 -6.81 -18.90 10.93
N ARG A 296 -7.75 -19.66 11.52
CA ARG A 296 -9.21 -19.49 11.29
C ARG A 296 -9.76 -18.15 11.82
N GLU A 297 -9.28 -17.67 12.97
CA GLU A 297 -9.65 -16.32 13.45
C GLU A 297 -9.14 -15.21 12.52
N SER A 298 -7.91 -15.36 12.04
CA SER A 298 -7.28 -14.45 11.08
C SER A 298 -8.01 -14.47 9.73
N LEU A 299 -8.36 -15.64 9.21
CA LEU A 299 -9.04 -15.81 7.93
C LEU A 299 -10.47 -15.25 7.96
N THR A 300 -11.18 -15.35 9.08
CA THR A 300 -12.54 -14.80 9.21
C THR A 300 -12.53 -13.27 9.14
N ARG A 301 -11.56 -12.63 9.81
CA ARG A 301 -11.33 -11.18 9.69
C ARG A 301 -10.87 -10.80 8.28
N PHE A 302 -9.98 -11.60 7.68
CA PHE A 302 -9.47 -11.37 6.33
C PHE A 302 -10.54 -11.53 5.26
N ILE A 303 -11.47 -12.49 5.35
CA ILE A 303 -12.55 -12.68 4.37
C ILE A 303 -13.59 -11.56 4.48
N TYR A 304 -13.93 -11.12 5.69
CA TYR A 304 -14.81 -9.95 5.87
C TYR A 304 -14.16 -8.69 5.30
N PHE A 305 -12.86 -8.50 5.58
CA PHE A 305 -12.06 -7.44 4.96
C PHE A 305 -12.05 -7.57 3.44
N LEU A 306 -11.72 -8.73 2.87
CA LEU A 306 -11.59 -8.95 1.42
C LEU A 306 -12.93 -8.81 0.69
N ARG A 307 -14.06 -9.18 1.29
CA ARG A 307 -15.39 -9.05 0.67
C ARG A 307 -15.88 -7.61 0.64
N ILE A 308 -15.53 -6.82 1.67
CA ILE A 308 -15.74 -5.36 1.68
C ILE A 308 -14.75 -4.69 0.71
N PHE A 309 -13.48 -5.08 0.74
CA PHE A 309 -12.38 -4.49 -0.03
C PHE A 309 -12.52 -4.76 -1.54
N THR A 310 -12.92 -5.96 -1.96
CA THR A 310 -13.15 -6.28 -3.40
C THR A 310 -14.38 -5.56 -3.95
N TYR A 311 -15.49 -5.51 -3.19
CA TYR A 311 -16.70 -4.79 -3.60
C TYR A 311 -16.49 -3.26 -3.66
N GLN A 312 -15.64 -2.70 -2.78
CA GLN A 312 -15.20 -1.31 -2.86
C GLN A 312 -14.20 -1.08 -4.00
N LEU A 313 -13.16 -1.92 -4.15
CA LEU A 313 -12.13 -1.79 -5.18
C LEU A 313 -12.69 -1.78 -6.60
N ASP A 314 -13.69 -2.62 -6.89
CA ASP A 314 -14.27 -2.72 -8.23
C ASP A 314 -15.16 -1.52 -8.60
N LYS A 315 -15.64 -0.74 -7.61
CA LYS A 315 -16.26 0.58 -7.83
C LYS A 315 -15.21 1.71 -7.89
N MET A 316 -14.22 1.68 -7.01
CA MET A 316 -13.21 2.73 -6.78
C MET A 316 -12.22 2.97 -7.94
N ARG A 317 -12.49 2.44 -9.15
CA ARG A 317 -11.62 2.50 -10.33
C ARG A 317 -12.39 2.77 -11.63
N THR A 318 -13.58 3.38 -11.57
CA THR A 318 -14.41 3.65 -12.77
C THR A 318 -14.25 5.08 -13.27
N LEU A 319 -13.92 5.24 -14.55
CA LEU A 319 -13.94 6.52 -15.26
C LEU A 319 -15.27 6.71 -16.00
N ILE A 320 -16.07 7.68 -15.56
CA ILE A 320 -17.32 8.08 -16.23
C ILE A 320 -16.98 9.17 -17.23
N ILE A 321 -17.27 8.93 -18.51
CA ILE A 321 -16.98 9.85 -19.60
C ILE A 321 -18.29 10.45 -20.10
N ASP A 322 -18.35 11.78 -20.24
CA ASP A 322 -19.47 12.45 -20.91
C ASP A 322 -19.62 11.88 -22.34
N LYS A 323 -20.83 11.42 -22.70
CA LYS A 323 -21.13 10.85 -24.02
C LYS A 323 -20.72 11.75 -25.19
N ARG A 324 -20.70 13.08 -25.01
CA ARG A 324 -20.20 14.04 -26.02
C ARG A 324 -18.73 13.84 -26.39
N LEU A 325 -17.96 13.14 -25.55
CA LEU A 325 -16.56 12.79 -25.78
C LEU A 325 -16.38 11.39 -26.41
N GLU A 326 -17.45 10.59 -26.54
CA GLU A 326 -17.43 9.27 -27.19
C GLU A 326 -16.79 9.27 -28.60
N PRO A 327 -17.00 10.27 -29.49
CA PRO A 327 -16.34 10.32 -30.80
C PRO A 327 -14.81 10.29 -30.77
N PHE A 328 -14.19 10.83 -29.70
CA PHE A 328 -12.73 10.80 -29.49
C PHE A 328 -12.25 9.44 -28.96
N ALA A 329 -13.13 8.65 -28.35
CA ALA A 329 -12.85 7.29 -27.88
C ALA A 329 -13.07 6.23 -28.98
N THR A 330 -14.00 6.48 -29.90
CA THR A 330 -14.47 5.53 -30.92
C THR A 330 -13.98 5.83 -32.34
N ARG A 331 -13.00 6.75 -32.48
CA ARG A 331 -12.27 7.07 -33.73
C ARG A 331 -13.05 7.81 -34.81
N SER A 332 -14.03 8.63 -34.44
CA SER A 332 -14.65 9.52 -35.42
C SER A 332 -13.79 10.76 -35.75
N LEU A 333 -12.92 11.20 -34.83
CA LEU A 333 -12.05 12.38 -34.99
C LEU A 333 -10.73 12.25 -34.21
N THR A 334 -9.59 12.58 -34.82
CA THR A 334 -8.40 13.03 -34.08
C THR A 334 -8.68 14.44 -33.57
N ARG A 335 -8.47 14.68 -32.27
CA ARG A 335 -8.90 15.95 -31.66
C ARG A 335 -8.10 17.15 -32.14
N PHE A 336 -6.81 16.94 -32.42
CA PHE A 336 -5.83 18.02 -32.53
C PHE A 336 -5.44 18.37 -33.97
N GLY A 337 -5.82 17.57 -34.97
CA GLY A 337 -5.54 17.84 -36.40
C GLY A 337 -4.05 17.88 -36.79
N SER A 338 -3.14 17.53 -35.88
CA SER A 338 -1.69 17.58 -36.04
C SER A 338 -1.17 16.34 -36.78
N ASP A 339 -0.22 16.53 -37.71
CA ASP A 339 0.48 15.44 -38.44
C ASP A 339 1.49 14.66 -37.56
N SER A 340 1.57 14.98 -36.27
CA SER A 340 2.45 14.34 -35.30
C SER A 340 2.17 12.84 -35.13
N VAL A 341 3.25 12.04 -35.02
CA VAL A 341 3.19 10.57 -34.88
C VAL A 341 2.50 10.13 -33.58
N VAL A 342 2.57 10.98 -32.54
CA VAL A 342 1.89 10.80 -31.26
C VAL A 342 1.36 12.15 -30.78
N GLN A 343 0.04 12.26 -30.60
CA GLN A 343 -0.63 13.41 -30.02
C GLN A 343 -0.91 13.19 -28.53
N ILE A 344 -0.78 14.23 -27.71
CA ILE A 344 -1.00 14.19 -26.26
C ILE A 344 -2.05 15.23 -25.87
N GLY A 345 -2.89 14.90 -24.88
CA GLY A 345 -3.84 15.82 -24.27
C GLY A 345 -4.02 15.57 -22.78
N PHE A 346 -4.62 16.53 -22.09
CA PHE A 346 -4.93 16.44 -20.67
C PHE A 346 -6.42 16.10 -20.47
N LEU A 347 -6.68 15.05 -19.70
CA LEU A 347 -8.03 14.68 -19.29
C LEU A 347 -8.48 15.64 -18.18
N LEU A 348 -9.55 16.40 -18.41
CA LEU A 348 -10.10 17.36 -17.46
C LEU A 348 -11.42 16.87 -16.87
N GLY A 349 -11.56 16.92 -15.55
CA GLY A 349 -12.71 16.33 -14.88
C GLY A 349 -12.74 16.53 -13.37
N PHE A 350 -13.72 15.89 -12.73
CA PHE A 350 -13.97 15.93 -11.29
C PHE A 350 -13.67 14.57 -10.62
N GLU A 351 -12.86 14.57 -9.57
CA GLU A 351 -12.50 13.37 -8.80
C GLU A 351 -13.35 13.26 -7.52
N SER A 352 -14.38 12.42 -7.56
CA SER A 352 -15.18 12.07 -6.39
C SER A 352 -14.48 10.99 -5.54
N VAL A 353 -14.99 10.77 -4.32
CA VAL A 353 -14.58 9.66 -3.46
C VAL A 353 -14.65 8.32 -4.19
N SER A 354 -15.76 8.01 -4.87
CA SER A 354 -15.99 6.70 -5.51
C SER A 354 -15.69 6.65 -7.01
N GLU A 355 -15.91 7.74 -7.74
CA GLU A 355 -15.91 7.79 -9.21
C GLU A 355 -15.08 8.97 -9.73
N THR A 356 -14.70 8.95 -11.01
CA THR A 356 -14.07 10.12 -11.67
C THR A 356 -14.84 10.46 -12.93
N TYR A 357 -15.19 11.73 -13.08
CA TYR A 357 -16.06 12.25 -14.14
C TYR A 357 -15.23 13.07 -15.13
N LEU A 358 -15.13 12.63 -16.39
CA LEU A 358 -14.44 13.36 -17.45
C LEU A 358 -15.40 14.33 -18.16
N CYS A 359 -15.05 15.61 -18.18
CA CYS A 359 -15.85 16.67 -18.82
C CYS A 359 -15.22 17.23 -20.09
N TYR A 360 -13.88 17.18 -20.23
CA TYR A 360 -13.18 17.74 -21.37
C TYR A 360 -11.83 17.04 -21.59
N ILE A 361 -11.23 17.27 -22.77
CA ILE A 361 -9.85 16.87 -23.08
C ILE A 361 -9.16 18.12 -23.62
N ALA A 362 -8.21 18.70 -22.88
CA ALA A 362 -7.40 19.79 -23.41
C ALA A 362 -6.28 19.23 -24.31
N ALA A 363 -5.79 20.02 -25.25
CA ALA A 363 -4.56 19.73 -25.96
C ALA A 363 -3.36 19.80 -25.02
N CYS A 364 -2.31 19.04 -25.31
CA CYS A 364 -0.97 19.45 -24.95
C CYS A 364 -0.42 20.17 -26.19
N PRO A 365 -0.10 21.47 -26.12
CA PRO A 365 0.50 22.18 -27.25
C PRO A 365 1.74 21.45 -27.77
N ASP A 366 1.88 21.40 -29.10
CA ASP A 366 3.04 20.79 -29.75
C ASP A 366 4.31 21.63 -29.42
N GLN A 367 5.47 20.98 -29.28
CA GLN A 367 6.74 21.71 -29.21
C GLN A 367 7.00 22.32 -30.58
N SER A 368 6.92 23.65 -30.71
CA SER A 368 7.20 24.32 -31.99
C SER A 368 8.62 24.00 -32.47
N GLU A 369 8.77 23.68 -33.76
CA GLU A 369 10.10 23.53 -34.36
C GLU A 369 10.84 24.88 -34.43
N ASP A 370 10.07 25.97 -34.53
CA ASP A 370 10.54 27.36 -34.51
C ASP A 370 10.64 27.88 -33.07
N GLY A 371 11.87 27.89 -32.54
CA GLY A 371 12.19 28.32 -31.18
C GLY A 371 12.36 29.84 -31.02
N GLU A 372 11.53 30.65 -31.70
CA GLU A 372 11.68 32.12 -31.74
C GLU A 372 10.49 32.91 -31.17
N HIS A 373 9.36 32.27 -30.82
CA HIS A 373 8.12 33.00 -30.50
C HIS A 373 7.51 32.81 -29.10
N PHE A 374 8.19 32.10 -28.20
CA PHE A 374 8.01 32.30 -26.77
C PHE A 374 9.31 32.86 -26.21
N GLU A 375 9.23 33.98 -25.50
CA GLU A 375 10.35 34.49 -24.70
C GLU A 375 10.88 33.36 -23.82
N GLN A 376 12.19 33.35 -23.57
CA GLN A 376 12.89 32.28 -22.87
C GLN A 376 12.35 32.14 -21.42
N MET A 377 11.25 31.41 -21.25
CA MET A 377 10.69 31.13 -19.93
C MET A 377 11.66 30.21 -19.22
N ASP A 378 12.50 30.84 -18.40
CA ASP A 378 13.82 30.34 -18.11
C ASP A 378 13.75 28.97 -17.38
N ASN A 379 14.53 28.01 -17.87
CA ASN A 379 14.51 26.63 -17.36
C ASN A 379 14.96 26.57 -15.89
N SER A 380 15.59 27.65 -15.40
CA SER A 380 15.82 27.94 -14.00
C SER A 380 14.56 27.81 -13.13
N LEU A 381 13.41 28.36 -13.54
CA LEU A 381 12.20 28.44 -12.72
C LEU A 381 11.64 27.06 -12.39
N VAL A 382 11.56 26.17 -13.38
CA VAL A 382 11.13 24.78 -13.18
C VAL A 382 12.06 24.05 -12.20
N ALA A 383 13.36 24.29 -12.27
CA ALA A 383 14.32 23.75 -11.31
C ALA A 383 14.13 24.36 -9.91
N ILE A 384 14.04 25.69 -9.79
CA ILE A 384 13.85 26.42 -8.53
C ILE A 384 12.61 25.93 -7.76
N PHE A 385 11.47 25.76 -8.45
CA PHE A 385 10.24 25.24 -7.85
C PHE A 385 10.20 23.71 -7.65
N GLU A 386 11.19 22.95 -8.14
CA GLU A 386 11.34 21.50 -7.89
C GLU A 386 12.43 21.15 -6.86
N THR A 387 13.49 21.96 -6.74
CA THR A 387 14.66 21.67 -5.89
C THR A 387 14.88 22.67 -4.76
N SER A 388 14.20 23.84 -4.77
CA SER A 388 14.40 24.95 -3.82
C SER A 388 15.85 25.47 -3.73
N ASP A 389 16.64 25.24 -4.79
CA ASP A 389 18.09 25.42 -4.86
C ASP A 389 18.45 26.05 -6.22
N GLU A 390 18.60 27.38 -6.23
CA GLU A 390 18.77 28.24 -7.42
C GLU A 390 20.03 27.90 -8.25
N ARG A 391 21.01 27.23 -7.64
CA ARG A 391 22.33 26.93 -8.24
C ARG A 391 22.33 25.78 -9.26
N LYS A 392 21.17 25.22 -9.61
CA LYS A 392 21.01 24.10 -10.56
C LYS A 392 20.30 24.50 -11.87
N ALA A 393 20.11 25.80 -12.09
CA ALA A 393 19.39 26.37 -13.23
C ALA A 393 20.10 26.17 -14.58
N ASP A 394 21.43 26.22 -14.61
CA ASP A 394 22.17 26.36 -15.88
C ASP A 394 22.31 25.06 -16.70
N ASN A 395 22.10 25.20 -18.01
CA ASN A 395 22.39 24.26 -19.10
C ASN A 395 21.34 23.16 -19.41
N THR A 396 20.13 23.54 -19.85
CA THR A 396 19.37 22.67 -20.78
C THR A 396 18.57 23.50 -21.79
N SER A 397 18.93 23.46 -23.08
CA SER A 397 18.27 24.25 -24.14
C SER A 397 17.09 23.56 -24.83
N LYS A 398 16.79 22.29 -24.50
CA LYS A 398 15.58 21.57 -24.95
C LYS A 398 15.01 20.72 -23.82
N LEU A 399 13.74 20.95 -23.49
CA LEU A 399 12.98 20.15 -22.52
C LEU A 399 12.69 18.75 -23.08
N THR A 400 12.92 17.72 -22.27
CA THR A 400 12.42 16.37 -22.59
C THR A 400 10.89 16.38 -22.67
N THR A 401 10.29 15.45 -23.43
CA THR A 401 8.82 15.32 -23.53
C THR A 401 8.13 15.23 -22.16
N GLN A 402 8.77 14.60 -21.17
CA GLN A 402 8.27 14.53 -19.79
C GLN A 402 8.24 15.88 -19.09
N GLN A 403 9.26 16.72 -19.27
CA GLN A 403 9.32 18.07 -18.71
C GLN A 403 8.38 19.02 -19.46
N TRP A 404 8.20 18.85 -20.77
CA TRP A 404 7.23 19.61 -21.57
C TRP A 404 5.79 19.35 -21.10
N ILE A 405 5.36 18.09 -21.03
CA ILE A 405 4.03 17.72 -20.50
C ILE A 405 3.82 18.31 -19.09
N TYR A 406 4.87 18.34 -18.27
CA TYR A 406 4.81 18.93 -16.94
C TYR A 406 4.63 20.46 -16.97
N SER A 407 5.39 21.18 -17.81
CA SER A 407 5.26 22.62 -17.98
C SER A 407 3.86 22.99 -18.49
N GLN A 408 3.39 22.29 -19.52
CA GLN A 408 2.05 22.45 -20.08
C GLN A 408 0.95 22.13 -19.05
N ALA A 409 1.14 21.14 -18.18
CA ALA A 409 0.22 20.88 -17.07
C ALA A 409 0.21 22.02 -16.03
N ARG A 410 1.36 22.67 -15.76
CA ARG A 410 1.48 23.81 -14.84
C ARG A 410 0.78 25.06 -15.40
N GLN A 411 0.90 25.32 -16.70
CA GLN A 411 0.13 26.37 -17.35
C GLN A 411 -1.36 26.05 -17.41
N LEU A 412 -1.75 24.80 -17.68
CA LEU A 412 -3.17 24.42 -17.74
C LEU A 412 -3.85 24.50 -16.36
N ILE A 413 -3.19 24.13 -15.26
CA ILE A 413 -3.85 24.06 -13.94
C ILE A 413 -4.31 25.43 -13.41
N ARG A 414 -3.63 26.53 -13.77
CA ARG A 414 -4.09 27.90 -13.43
C ARG A 414 -5.38 28.29 -14.17
N MET A 415 -5.69 27.62 -15.28
CA MET A 415 -6.86 27.92 -16.11
C MET A 415 -8.14 27.18 -15.68
N LEU A 416 -8.04 26.30 -14.67
CA LEU A 416 -9.15 25.46 -14.23
C LEU A 416 -9.86 26.06 -13.00
N PRO A 417 -11.22 26.10 -13.00
CA PRO A 417 -12.00 26.44 -11.81
C PRO A 417 -11.95 25.33 -10.74
N GLY A 418 -12.63 25.55 -9.62
CA GLY A 418 -12.84 24.55 -8.59
C GLY A 418 -13.58 23.32 -9.11
N GLY A 419 -13.20 22.13 -8.62
CA GLY A 419 -13.83 20.86 -9.00
C GLY A 419 -13.43 20.34 -10.39
N ILE A 420 -12.83 21.17 -11.26
CA ILE A 420 -12.22 20.73 -12.51
C ILE A 420 -10.71 20.64 -12.31
N GLU A 421 -10.16 19.46 -12.56
CA GLU A 421 -8.75 19.14 -12.37
C GLU A 421 -8.22 18.27 -13.50
N ILE A 422 -6.89 18.18 -13.61
CA ILE A 422 -6.22 17.24 -14.51
C ILE A 422 -6.36 15.83 -13.92
N VAL A 423 -7.36 15.08 -14.38
CA VAL A 423 -7.62 13.70 -13.95
C VAL A 423 -6.76 12.67 -14.70
N GLY A 424 -5.98 13.07 -15.71
CA GLY A 424 -5.12 12.15 -16.43
C GLY A 424 -4.58 12.67 -17.76
N LEU A 425 -4.07 11.75 -18.58
CA LEU A 425 -3.53 12.01 -19.91
C LEU A 425 -4.29 11.21 -20.99
N TYR A 426 -4.52 11.86 -22.12
CA TYR A 426 -5.03 11.29 -23.35
C TYR A 426 -3.87 11.17 -24.34
N VAL A 427 -3.75 10.03 -25.03
CA VAL A 427 -2.69 9.82 -26.02
C VAL A 427 -3.26 9.11 -27.25
N VAL A 428 -2.93 9.65 -28.43
CA VAL A 428 -3.26 9.06 -29.73
C VAL A 428 -1.99 8.82 -30.53
N GLY A 429 -1.87 7.68 -31.23
CA GLY A 429 -0.73 7.46 -32.12
C GLY A 429 -0.79 6.14 -32.87
N SER A 430 -0.18 6.09 -34.05
CA SER A 430 -0.22 4.92 -34.95
C SER A 430 0.67 3.76 -34.50
N LYS A 431 1.65 4.02 -33.62
CA LYS A 431 2.58 3.04 -33.05
C LYS A 431 2.80 3.25 -31.55
N LEU A 432 1.73 3.35 -30.77
CA LEU A 432 1.80 3.33 -29.30
C LEU A 432 2.26 1.95 -28.80
N SER A 433 3.58 1.74 -28.71
CA SER A 433 4.14 0.52 -28.11
C SER A 433 3.89 0.49 -26.60
N GLU A 434 3.84 -0.71 -26.01
CA GLU A 434 3.82 -0.81 -24.55
C GLU A 434 5.03 -0.12 -23.92
N ASP A 435 6.18 -0.15 -24.59
CA ASP A 435 7.42 0.42 -24.08
C ASP A 435 7.38 1.95 -24.10
N TRP A 436 6.73 2.58 -25.09
CA TRP A 436 6.48 4.03 -25.08
C TRP A 436 5.56 4.41 -23.90
N ILE A 437 4.54 3.60 -23.63
CA ILE A 437 3.61 3.85 -22.51
C ILE A 437 4.28 3.61 -21.15
N LYS A 438 5.20 2.63 -21.06
CA LYS A 438 6.06 2.43 -19.89
C LYS A 438 7.10 3.57 -19.76
N SER A 439 7.65 4.08 -20.87
CA SER A 439 8.68 5.14 -20.89
C SER A 439 8.13 6.56 -20.73
N MET A 440 6.85 6.80 -21.02
CA MET A 440 6.17 8.04 -20.59
C MET A 440 6.09 8.14 -19.06
N ASN A 441 6.33 7.01 -18.37
CA ASN A 441 6.79 6.84 -16.99
C ASN A 441 5.89 7.45 -15.90
N LEU A 442 5.81 6.73 -14.79
CA LEU A 442 5.12 7.15 -13.58
C LEU A 442 5.72 8.44 -13.00
N SER A 443 6.92 8.84 -13.41
CA SER A 443 7.50 10.16 -13.14
C SER A 443 6.58 11.31 -13.55
N VAL A 444 6.00 11.29 -14.76
CA VAL A 444 5.11 12.36 -15.25
C VAL A 444 3.82 12.39 -14.43
N PHE A 445 3.19 11.23 -14.21
CA PHE A 445 2.01 11.12 -13.36
C PHE A 445 2.28 11.52 -11.90
N ASN A 446 3.45 11.20 -11.35
CA ASN A 446 3.86 11.66 -10.02
C ASN A 446 4.11 13.18 -9.97
N ARG A 447 4.67 13.79 -11.03
CA ARG A 447 4.83 15.25 -11.14
C ARG A 447 3.48 15.95 -11.23
N ILE A 448 2.55 15.47 -12.07
CA ILE A 448 1.17 15.98 -12.17
C ILE A 448 0.42 15.80 -10.84
N ARG A 449 0.57 14.66 -10.17
CA ARG A 449 -0.01 14.42 -8.83
C ARG A 449 0.52 15.39 -7.77
N LYS A 450 1.81 15.73 -7.80
CA LYS A 450 2.39 16.77 -6.92
C LYS A 450 1.88 18.16 -7.29
N LEU A 451 1.79 18.48 -8.58
CA LEU A 451 1.31 19.75 -9.11
C LEU A 451 -0.13 20.06 -8.64
N ARG A 452 -1.03 19.07 -8.69
CA ARG A 452 -2.41 19.17 -8.16
C ARG A 452 -2.50 19.57 -6.68
N ASN A 453 -1.39 19.46 -5.94
CA ASN A 453 -1.32 19.72 -4.50
C ASN A 453 -0.45 20.94 -4.14
N ARG A 454 0.14 21.65 -5.12
CA ARG A 454 1.08 22.76 -4.86
C ARG A 454 0.48 23.91 -4.07
N GLN A 455 -0.81 24.22 -4.27
CA GLN A 455 -1.51 25.27 -3.52
C GLN A 455 -1.52 25.04 -2.00
N TYR A 456 -1.33 23.80 -1.53
CA TYR A 456 -1.23 23.50 -0.10
C TYR A 456 0.12 23.89 0.51
N SER A 457 1.15 24.16 -0.31
CA SER A 457 2.47 24.64 0.15
C SER A 457 2.43 26.03 0.82
N ALA A 458 1.32 26.76 0.73
CA ALA A 458 1.05 27.94 1.55
C ALA A 458 0.86 27.63 3.06
N GLY A 459 0.93 26.37 3.49
CA GLY A 459 0.90 25.97 4.91
C GLY A 459 -0.38 25.26 5.37
N SER A 460 -1.20 24.80 4.43
CA SER A 460 -2.39 23.96 4.65
C SER A 460 -2.02 22.60 5.23
N GLN A 461 -2.86 22.05 6.11
CA GLN A 461 -2.70 20.69 6.64
C GLN A 461 -3.45 19.65 5.79
N PHE A 462 -4.49 20.05 5.06
CA PHE A 462 -5.15 19.18 4.10
C PHE A 462 -4.19 18.80 2.96
N THR A 463 -4.00 17.50 2.80
CA THR A 463 -3.61 16.94 1.50
C THR A 463 -4.85 16.31 0.88
N SER A 464 -5.46 17.01 -0.10
CA SER A 464 -6.27 16.32 -1.11
C SER A 464 -5.32 15.44 -1.92
N SER A 465 -5.00 14.24 -1.41
CA SER A 465 -4.15 13.33 -2.14
C SER A 465 -4.93 12.85 -3.36
N CYS A 466 -4.66 13.46 -4.53
CA CYS A 466 -5.05 12.97 -5.85
C CYS A 466 -4.91 11.44 -5.83
N ARG A 467 -6.04 10.73 -5.83
CA ARG A 467 -6.09 9.28 -5.55
C ARG A 467 -5.84 8.50 -6.82
N ARG A 468 -6.23 9.08 -7.97
CA ARG A 468 -6.25 8.44 -9.28
C ARG A 468 -5.77 9.42 -10.34
N LEU A 469 -4.93 8.95 -11.26
CA LEU A 469 -4.75 9.58 -12.57
C LEU A 469 -4.97 8.50 -13.64
N PHE A 470 -5.62 8.88 -14.73
CA PHE A 470 -5.98 7.96 -15.81
C PHE A 470 -5.06 8.15 -17.03
N LEU A 471 -4.83 7.08 -17.77
CA LEU A 471 -4.23 7.09 -19.10
C LEU A 471 -5.23 6.51 -20.08
N MET A 472 -5.75 7.36 -20.96
CA MET A 472 -6.62 6.96 -22.07
C MET A 472 -5.78 6.92 -23.35
N SER A 473 -5.49 5.71 -23.84
CA SER A 473 -4.70 5.47 -25.05
C SER A 473 -5.58 4.96 -26.19
N ALA A 474 -5.64 5.70 -27.30
CA ALA A 474 -6.33 5.32 -28.53
C ALA A 474 -5.29 5.09 -29.65
N PRO A 475 -5.24 3.90 -30.29
CA PRO A 475 -4.40 3.72 -31.47
C PRO A 475 -4.98 4.52 -32.64
N ASP A 476 -4.12 5.06 -33.50
CA ASP A 476 -4.54 5.73 -34.73
C ASP A 476 -4.88 4.71 -35.85
N GLY A 477 -5.76 5.07 -36.79
CA GLY A 477 -6.08 4.35 -38.06
C GLY A 477 -6.67 2.92 -38.04
N SER A 478 -6.26 2.04 -37.11
CA SER A 478 -6.47 0.58 -37.08
C SER A 478 -7.82 -0.02 -36.61
N GLY A 479 -8.93 0.72 -36.49
CA GLY A 479 -10.22 0.21 -35.95
C GLY A 479 -10.27 -0.15 -34.43
N GLN A 480 -9.12 -0.25 -33.76
CA GLN A 480 -8.88 -0.48 -32.32
C GLN A 480 -9.66 0.41 -31.32
N SER A 481 -10.64 -0.08 -30.55
CA SER A 481 -11.28 0.70 -29.45
C SER A 481 -10.25 1.27 -28.45
N CYS A 482 -10.53 2.44 -27.86
CA CYS A 482 -9.64 3.03 -26.86
C CYS A 482 -9.45 2.15 -25.62
N SER A 483 -8.28 2.25 -24.99
CA SER A 483 -7.94 1.58 -23.73
C SER A 483 -7.77 2.61 -22.62
N VAL A 484 -8.38 2.35 -21.45
CA VAL A 484 -8.20 3.19 -20.25
C VAL A 484 -7.47 2.38 -19.18
N ARG A 485 -6.43 2.98 -18.62
CA ARG A 485 -5.70 2.48 -17.45
C ARG A 485 -5.73 3.54 -16.35
N VAL A 486 -5.62 3.11 -15.10
CA VAL A 486 -5.47 3.98 -13.93
C VAL A 486 -4.09 3.77 -13.33
N VAL A 487 -3.45 4.84 -12.88
CA VAL A 487 -2.21 4.79 -12.10
C VAL A 487 -2.56 4.40 -10.67
N ASP A 488 -2.15 3.20 -10.28
CA ASP A 488 -2.23 2.73 -8.90
C ASP A 488 -1.03 3.28 -8.12
N PHE A 489 -1.28 4.34 -7.36
CA PHE A 489 -0.29 4.97 -6.48
C PHE A 489 -0.13 4.24 -5.13
N SER A 490 -0.86 3.16 -4.88
CA SER A 490 -0.72 2.37 -3.65
C SER A 490 0.39 1.31 -3.73
N SER A 491 0.77 0.93 -4.95
CA SER A 491 1.96 0.12 -5.21
C SER A 491 3.25 0.96 -5.15
N ASN A 492 4.35 0.33 -4.73
CA ASN A 492 5.69 0.92 -4.77
C ASN A 492 6.67 -0.05 -5.45
N PRO A 493 7.16 0.24 -6.68
CA PRO A 493 6.79 1.40 -7.49
C PRO A 493 5.30 1.38 -7.89
N ALA A 494 4.75 2.56 -8.18
CA ALA A 494 3.40 2.68 -8.72
C ALA A 494 3.25 1.88 -10.03
N CYS A 495 2.03 1.58 -10.47
CA CYS A 495 1.83 0.84 -11.72
C CYS A 495 0.56 1.25 -12.48
N LEU A 496 0.51 0.97 -13.78
CA LEU A 496 -0.68 1.16 -14.60
C LEU A 496 -1.54 -0.11 -14.59
N VAL A 497 -2.78 0.01 -14.12
CA VAL A 497 -3.73 -1.10 -14.00
C VAL A 497 -4.92 -0.88 -14.96
N PRO A 498 -5.47 -1.92 -15.63
CA PRO A 498 -6.69 -1.80 -16.41
C PRO A 498 -7.85 -1.18 -15.61
N CYS A 499 -8.63 -0.34 -16.28
CA CYS A 499 -9.69 0.46 -15.68
C CYS A 499 -11.01 0.27 -16.45
N LYS A 500 -12.13 0.16 -15.73
CA LYS A 500 -13.47 0.20 -16.34
C LYS A 500 -13.80 1.65 -16.67
N PHE A 501 -14.32 1.90 -17.88
CA PHE A 501 -14.85 3.20 -18.27
C PHE A 501 -16.24 3.05 -18.88
N LEU A 502 -17.07 4.08 -18.72
CA LEU A 502 -18.47 4.09 -19.15
C LEU A 502 -18.80 5.45 -19.78
N PHE A 503 -19.49 5.45 -20.92
CA PHE A 503 -20.09 6.68 -21.44
C PHE A 503 -21.43 6.94 -20.77
N LYS A 504 -21.65 8.17 -20.29
CA LYS A 504 -22.88 8.60 -19.64
C LYS A 504 -23.47 9.78 -20.39
N ASP A 505 -24.71 9.63 -20.83
CA ASP A 505 -25.51 10.72 -21.40
C ASP A 505 -25.82 11.79 -20.35
N ASN A 506 -25.82 13.06 -20.77
CA ASN A 506 -26.29 14.22 -20.00
C ASN A 506 -25.76 14.27 -18.56
N ILE A 507 -24.43 14.31 -18.38
CA ILE A 507 -23.84 14.65 -17.08
C ILE A 507 -24.20 16.11 -16.79
N GLU A 508 -25.06 16.32 -15.79
CA GLU A 508 -25.47 17.64 -15.32
C GLU A 508 -24.35 18.23 -14.47
N TRP A 509 -23.74 19.31 -14.97
CA TRP A 509 -22.68 20.06 -14.29
C TRP A 509 -23.26 21.30 -13.63
N CYS A 510 -23.01 21.42 -12.33
CA CYS A 510 -23.57 22.44 -11.46
C CYS A 510 -22.52 23.52 -11.15
N ARG A 511 -22.84 24.79 -11.43
CA ARG A 511 -21.98 25.96 -11.19
C ARG A 511 -22.27 26.60 -9.84
N PHE A 512 -21.21 26.90 -9.09
CA PHE A 512 -21.25 27.66 -7.85
C PHE A 512 -20.22 28.77 -7.88
N SER A 513 -20.55 29.93 -7.32
CA SER A 513 -19.63 31.07 -7.22
C SER A 513 -19.58 31.62 -5.80
N VAL A 514 -18.39 32.07 -5.42
CA VAL A 514 -18.10 32.71 -4.12
C VAL A 514 -17.17 33.89 -4.38
N GLN A 515 -17.42 35.02 -3.73
CA GLN A 515 -16.44 36.09 -3.60
C GLN A 515 -15.95 36.12 -2.15
N LEU A 516 -14.64 36.25 -1.97
CA LEU A 516 -14.00 36.35 -0.67
C LEU A 516 -13.07 37.56 -0.64
N PHE A 517 -13.27 38.46 0.32
CA PHE A 517 -12.24 39.43 0.70
C PHE A 517 -11.23 38.73 1.61
N ILE A 518 -9.95 38.76 1.23
CA ILE A 518 -8.83 38.29 2.05
C ILE A 518 -8.08 39.52 2.54
N ARG A 519 -7.65 39.47 3.81
CA ARG A 519 -6.61 40.33 4.37
C ARG A 519 -5.67 39.44 5.20
N SER A 520 -4.37 39.55 4.96
CA SER A 520 -3.34 38.81 5.69
C SER A 520 -2.17 39.76 5.95
N ASP A 521 -1.83 39.97 7.22
CA ASP A 521 -0.76 40.85 7.66
C ASP A 521 0.28 40.01 8.42
N ALA A 522 1.55 40.04 8.01
CA ALA A 522 2.62 39.28 8.66
C ALA A 522 3.90 40.11 8.83
N PHE A 523 4.49 40.04 10.03
CA PHE A 523 5.87 40.47 10.27
C PHE A 523 6.82 39.36 9.84
N LEU A 524 7.89 39.70 9.13
CA LEU A 524 8.86 38.77 8.58
C LEU A 524 10.07 38.67 9.53
N PRO A 525 10.36 37.51 10.15
CA PRO A 525 11.53 37.34 11.00
C PRO A 525 12.84 37.62 10.27
N VAL A 526 13.89 38.04 10.97
CA VAL A 526 15.21 38.36 10.37
C VAL A 526 15.81 37.19 9.60
N GLU A 527 15.56 35.94 10.00
CA GLU A 527 16.03 34.74 9.27
C GLU A 527 15.45 34.64 7.85
N MET A 528 14.32 35.31 7.58
CA MET A 528 13.67 35.35 6.28
C MET A 528 14.17 36.48 5.38
N GLU A 529 15.10 37.32 5.82
CA GLU A 529 15.66 38.43 5.01
C GLU A 529 16.18 37.91 3.66
N THR A 530 16.89 36.78 3.68
CA THR A 530 17.46 36.09 2.51
C THR A 530 16.45 35.33 1.63
N TRP A 531 15.17 35.28 2.01
CA TRP A 531 14.15 34.58 1.24
C TRP A 531 13.70 35.41 0.03
N ASN A 532 13.47 34.74 -1.10
CA ASN A 532 12.86 35.37 -2.28
C ASN A 532 11.39 35.77 -2.02
N PHE A 533 10.87 36.66 -2.86
CA PHE A 533 9.52 37.22 -2.71
C PHE A 533 8.45 36.13 -2.57
N PHE A 534 8.50 35.07 -3.38
CA PHE A 534 7.47 34.02 -3.32
C PHE A 534 7.44 33.27 -2.00
N LYS A 535 8.61 32.98 -1.40
CA LYS A 535 8.67 32.38 -0.05
C LYS A 535 8.11 33.31 1.03
N LYS A 536 8.42 34.61 0.95
CA LYS A 536 7.86 35.65 1.85
C LYS A 536 6.34 35.76 1.69
N PHE A 537 5.84 35.81 0.44
CA PHE A 537 4.41 35.80 0.11
C PHE A 537 3.68 34.56 0.67
N LEU A 538 4.22 33.35 0.46
CA LEU A 538 3.62 32.12 0.98
C LEU A 538 3.58 32.08 2.51
N TYR A 539 4.57 32.65 3.19
CA TYR A 539 4.54 32.84 4.64
C TYR A 539 3.44 33.81 5.05
N THR A 540 3.33 34.96 4.39
CA THR A 540 2.33 35.99 4.71
C THR A 540 0.88 35.53 4.52
N VAL A 541 0.57 34.76 3.47
CA VAL A 541 -0.80 34.25 3.24
C VAL A 541 -1.16 33.02 4.08
N ARG A 542 -0.22 32.48 4.87
CA ARG A 542 -0.35 31.17 5.51
C ARG A 542 -1.56 31.04 6.43
N ASN A 543 -1.72 31.99 7.36
CA ASN A 543 -2.79 31.95 8.35
C ASN A 543 -4.16 32.09 7.67
N ALA A 544 -4.30 33.04 6.75
CA ALA A 544 -5.50 33.18 5.92
C ALA A 544 -5.82 31.90 5.12
N CYS A 545 -4.82 31.19 4.59
CA CYS A 545 -5.04 29.91 3.91
C CYS A 545 -5.57 28.82 4.85
N ILE A 546 -5.06 28.73 6.08
CA ILE A 546 -5.53 27.80 7.12
C ILE A 546 -6.97 28.14 7.54
N GLU A 547 -7.27 29.42 7.78
CA GLU A 547 -8.62 29.88 8.11
C GLU A 547 -9.64 29.56 6.99
N ILE A 548 -9.26 29.76 5.73
CA ILE A 548 -10.06 29.38 4.55
C ILE A 548 -10.29 27.86 4.52
N GLU A 549 -9.27 27.06 4.83
CA GLU A 549 -9.35 25.59 4.91
C GLU A 549 -10.31 25.11 6.01
N GLU A 550 -10.37 25.79 7.15
CA GLU A 550 -11.23 25.44 8.30
C GLU A 550 -12.64 26.06 8.26
N SER A 551 -12.84 27.11 7.45
CA SER A 551 -14.11 27.85 7.32
C SER A 551 -15.34 26.99 6.93
N ARG A 552 -16.54 27.57 7.00
CA ARG A 552 -17.79 26.95 6.54
C ARG A 552 -18.39 27.75 5.40
N ILE A 553 -18.85 27.06 4.35
CA ILE A 553 -19.56 27.70 3.24
C ILE A 553 -21.06 27.53 3.45
N HIS A 554 -21.78 28.65 3.45
CA HIS A 554 -23.24 28.70 3.46
C HIS A 554 -23.74 28.97 2.05
N PHE A 555 -24.68 28.17 1.56
CA PHE A 555 -25.27 28.35 0.22
C PHE A 555 -26.67 28.94 0.38
N ASN A 556 -27.00 29.99 -0.38
CA ASN A 556 -28.27 30.72 -0.24
C ASN A 556 -28.58 31.11 1.22
N GLY A 557 -27.55 31.53 1.98
CA GLY A 557 -27.66 31.90 3.40
C GLY A 557 -27.96 30.76 4.37
N ARG A 558 -27.82 29.48 3.97
CA ARG A 558 -28.12 28.31 4.81
C ARG A 558 -26.92 27.37 4.96
N SER A 559 -26.80 26.79 6.15
CA SER A 559 -25.87 25.69 6.43
C SER A 559 -26.53 24.38 5.99
N MET A 560 -25.80 23.56 5.23
CA MET A 560 -26.32 22.36 4.58
C MET A 560 -25.65 21.10 5.14
N ASN A 561 -26.35 19.96 5.09
CA ASN A 561 -25.76 18.69 5.48
C ASN A 561 -24.69 18.29 4.46
N LYS A 562 -23.46 18.05 4.96
CA LYS A 562 -22.25 17.79 4.17
C LYS A 562 -22.39 16.60 3.21
N ASP A 563 -23.15 15.58 3.60
CA ASP A 563 -23.28 14.33 2.84
C ASP A 563 -24.48 14.31 1.87
N GLN A 564 -25.25 15.41 1.78
CA GLN A 564 -26.32 15.53 0.80
C GLN A 564 -25.77 15.79 -0.61
N SER A 565 -26.50 15.30 -1.61
CA SER A 565 -26.24 15.55 -3.04
C SER A 565 -26.50 17.00 -3.41
N VAL A 566 -25.60 17.61 -4.17
CA VAL A 566 -25.65 19.01 -4.64
C VAL A 566 -26.90 19.32 -5.46
N SER A 567 -27.50 18.32 -6.11
CA SER A 567 -28.81 18.43 -6.76
C SER A 567 -29.94 19.02 -5.87
N CYS A 568 -29.85 18.93 -4.54
CA CYS A 568 -30.84 19.55 -3.64
C CYS A 568 -30.80 21.08 -3.65
N LEU A 569 -29.68 21.68 -4.07
CA LEU A 569 -29.50 23.13 -4.18
C LEU A 569 -30.12 23.69 -5.48
N MET A 570 -30.19 22.87 -6.54
CA MET A 570 -30.62 23.27 -7.89
C MET A 570 -32.14 23.42 -8.09
N ALA A 571 -32.92 23.33 -7.01
CA ALA A 571 -34.39 23.39 -7.07
C ALA A 571 -34.98 24.79 -7.36
N ALA A 572 -34.15 25.83 -7.53
CA ALA A 572 -34.60 27.21 -7.72
C ALA A 572 -33.82 28.03 -8.77
N ASP A 573 -32.51 27.84 -8.92
CA ASP A 573 -31.66 28.57 -9.88
C ASP A 573 -30.48 27.70 -10.36
N ARG A 574 -29.92 28.02 -11.54
CA ARG A 574 -28.76 27.33 -12.13
C ARG A 574 -27.41 27.87 -11.66
N SER A 575 -27.38 29.09 -11.13
CA SER A 575 -26.21 29.70 -10.49
C SER A 575 -26.51 29.94 -9.02
N ILE A 576 -25.61 29.48 -8.16
CA ILE A 576 -25.81 29.53 -6.70
C ILE A 576 -24.61 30.20 -6.06
N GLU A 577 -24.89 31.26 -5.29
CA GLU A 577 -23.90 32.01 -4.55
C GLU A 577 -23.68 31.42 -3.15
N GLY A 578 -22.41 31.31 -2.77
CA GLY A 578 -21.98 30.88 -1.45
C GLY A 578 -21.32 32.01 -0.67
N THR A 579 -21.49 32.00 0.64
CA THR A 579 -20.81 32.91 1.58
C THR A 579 -19.89 32.09 2.49
N ILE A 580 -18.62 32.49 2.57
CA ILE A 580 -17.66 31.90 3.52
C ILE A 580 -17.87 32.53 4.89
N VAL A 581 -17.92 31.68 5.91
CA VAL A 581 -18.00 32.04 7.32
C VAL A 581 -16.82 31.39 8.03
N PHE A 582 -15.91 32.21 8.52
CA PHE A 582 -14.79 31.77 9.36
C PHE A 582 -15.30 31.29 10.72
N ASN A 583 -14.56 30.40 11.38
CA ASN A 583 -14.91 30.04 12.76
C ASN A 583 -14.55 31.24 13.66
N GLU A 584 -15.44 31.62 14.58
CA GLU A 584 -15.05 32.51 15.68
C GLU A 584 -13.97 31.78 16.49
N SER A 585 -12.78 32.37 16.59
CA SER A 585 -11.71 31.85 17.43
C SER A 585 -12.15 31.96 18.88
N SER A 586 -12.45 30.81 19.49
CA SER A 586 -12.63 30.70 20.94
C SER A 586 -11.25 30.70 21.62
N GLU A 587 -10.48 31.77 21.39
CA GLU A 587 -9.25 32.04 22.13
C GLU A 587 -9.63 32.53 23.52
N SER A 588 -9.72 31.57 24.44
CA SER A 588 -9.28 31.84 25.80
C SER A 588 -7.82 32.26 25.72
N PHE A 589 -7.55 33.56 25.90
CA PHE A 589 -6.20 34.08 26.11
C PHE A 589 -5.60 33.45 27.38
N GLU A 590 -5.01 32.28 27.27
CA GLU A 590 -3.91 31.92 28.15
C GLU A 590 -2.73 32.82 27.75
N THR A 591 -2.37 33.74 28.66
CA THR A 591 -1.23 34.64 28.49
C THR A 591 0.08 33.86 28.59
N ASP A 592 0.40 33.11 27.54
CA ASP A 592 1.75 32.65 27.30
C ASP A 592 2.66 33.82 26.94
N GLN A 593 3.96 33.62 27.12
CA GLN A 593 4.94 34.69 27.07
C GLN A 593 5.06 35.23 25.64
N VAL A 594 4.94 36.56 25.49
CA VAL A 594 5.18 37.25 24.23
C VAL A 594 6.68 37.23 23.95
N GLU A 595 7.14 36.24 23.19
CA GLU A 595 8.47 36.28 22.57
C GLU A 595 8.48 37.40 21.52
N MET A 596 9.41 38.35 21.68
CA MET A 596 9.61 39.44 20.73
C MET A 596 10.69 39.04 19.72
N ASP A 597 10.27 38.51 18.57
CA ASP A 597 11.18 38.22 17.46
C ASP A 597 11.62 39.50 16.75
N GLU A 598 12.92 39.60 16.43
CA GLU A 598 13.42 40.65 15.55
C GLU A 598 12.90 40.42 14.12
N CYS A 599 12.35 41.46 13.50
CA CYS A 599 11.71 41.40 12.19
C CYS A 599 12.48 42.23 11.14
N CYS A 600 12.71 41.68 9.95
CA CYS A 600 13.35 42.37 8.83
C CYS A 600 12.37 43.22 8.00
N GLY A 601 11.06 43.06 8.20
CA GLY A 601 10.03 43.84 7.52
C GLY A 601 8.61 43.36 7.83
N LYS A 602 7.63 43.96 7.18
CA LYS A 602 6.22 43.57 7.21
C LYS A 602 5.74 43.36 5.78
N MET A 603 4.89 42.37 5.56
CA MET A 603 4.18 42.20 4.30
C MET A 603 2.69 42.10 4.57
N SER A 604 1.91 42.88 3.83
CA SER A 604 0.45 42.99 3.93
C SER A 604 -0.17 42.64 2.58
N ILE A 605 -1.15 41.74 2.58
CA ILE A 605 -1.83 41.25 1.38
C ILE A 605 -3.33 41.43 1.58
N GLN A 606 -3.98 42.14 0.68
CA GLN A 606 -5.43 42.36 0.71
C GLN A 606 -6.03 42.34 -0.69
N GLY A 607 -7.26 41.85 -0.83
CA GLY A 607 -7.98 41.85 -2.11
C GLY A 607 -9.24 40.99 -2.11
N VAL A 608 -10.03 41.12 -3.17
CA VAL A 608 -11.20 40.26 -3.42
C VAL A 608 -10.80 39.16 -4.41
N ILE A 609 -11.07 37.90 -4.05
CA ILE A 609 -10.91 36.75 -4.94
C ILE A 609 -12.28 36.27 -5.39
N ALA A 610 -12.47 36.20 -6.71
CA ALA A 610 -13.58 35.52 -7.33
C ALA A 610 -13.26 34.03 -7.52
N CYS A 611 -14.10 33.19 -6.91
CA CYS A 611 -14.03 31.75 -6.95
C CYS A 611 -15.24 31.20 -7.74
N GLU A 612 -14.99 30.20 -8.58
CA GLU A 612 -16.03 29.45 -9.28
C GLU A 612 -15.71 27.96 -9.19
N ALA A 613 -16.72 27.12 -8.93
CA ALA A 613 -16.57 25.67 -8.96
C ALA A 613 -17.65 25.00 -9.82
N TRP A 614 -17.24 23.93 -10.49
CA TRP A 614 -18.11 23.06 -11.28
C TRP A 614 -18.01 21.63 -10.76
N VAL A 615 -19.15 21.06 -10.37
CA VAL A 615 -19.26 19.68 -9.87
C VAL A 615 -20.44 18.96 -10.54
N PRO A 616 -20.43 17.64 -10.70
CA PRO A 616 -21.61 16.89 -11.12
C PRO A 616 -22.76 17.05 -10.12
N SER A 617 -24.02 17.03 -10.58
CA SER A 617 -25.19 17.15 -9.67
C SER A 617 -25.31 16.01 -8.64
N THR A 618 -24.63 14.89 -8.88
CA THR A 618 -24.47 13.74 -7.96
C THR A 618 -23.39 13.91 -6.90
N ALA A 619 -22.54 14.95 -6.97
CA ALA A 619 -21.51 15.22 -5.97
C ALA A 619 -22.13 15.60 -4.62
N SER A 620 -21.38 15.42 -3.53
CA SER A 620 -21.79 15.85 -2.19
C SER A 620 -21.50 17.34 -1.94
N VAL A 621 -22.28 17.96 -1.04
CA VAL A 621 -22.01 19.34 -0.56
C VAL A 621 -20.61 19.47 0.04
N LYS A 622 -20.08 18.40 0.63
CA LYS A 622 -18.69 18.31 1.12
C LYS A 622 -17.67 18.45 -0.01
N GLU A 623 -17.83 17.72 -1.11
CA GLU A 623 -16.91 17.79 -2.26
C GLU A 623 -17.01 19.13 -2.98
N LEU A 624 -18.22 19.72 -3.07
CA LEU A 624 -18.42 21.09 -3.55
C LEU A 624 -17.68 22.11 -2.66
N SER A 625 -17.83 22.01 -1.33
CA SER A 625 -17.17 22.92 -0.40
C SER A 625 -15.65 22.82 -0.49
N ALA A 626 -15.11 21.61 -0.63
CA ALA A 626 -13.69 21.38 -0.88
C ALA A 626 -13.23 21.96 -2.23
N SER A 627 -14.04 21.83 -3.28
CA SER A 627 -13.77 22.36 -4.62
C SER A 627 -13.64 23.88 -4.64
N LEU A 628 -14.55 24.60 -3.95
CA LEU A 628 -14.51 26.05 -3.83
C LEU A 628 -13.29 26.54 -3.02
N LYS A 629 -12.98 25.88 -1.89
CA LYS A 629 -11.78 26.21 -1.10
C LYS A 629 -10.49 25.96 -1.88
N MET A 630 -10.39 24.83 -2.58
CA MET A 630 -9.24 24.49 -3.40
C MET A 630 -9.03 25.52 -4.52
N ASP A 631 -10.11 26.03 -5.12
CA ASP A 631 -10.05 27.09 -6.12
C ASP A 631 -9.49 28.41 -5.54
N ILE A 632 -9.95 28.82 -4.35
CA ILE A 632 -9.43 30.01 -3.66
C ILE A 632 -7.95 29.85 -3.34
N LEU A 633 -7.55 28.73 -2.73
CA LEU A 633 -6.15 28.45 -2.38
C LEU A 633 -5.24 28.41 -3.61
N ARG A 634 -5.71 27.78 -4.71
CA ARG A 634 -5.03 27.79 -6.01
C ARG A 634 -4.91 29.21 -6.56
N SER A 635 -5.96 30.02 -6.42
CA SER A 635 -5.98 31.40 -6.90
C SER A 635 -5.06 32.34 -6.11
N VAL A 636 -4.86 32.11 -4.80
CA VAL A 636 -3.83 32.79 -4.00
C VAL A 636 -2.44 32.36 -4.45
N TYR A 637 -2.18 31.05 -4.55
CA TYR A 637 -0.87 30.51 -4.92
C TYR A 637 -0.40 30.99 -6.30
N VAL A 638 -1.28 30.88 -7.32
CA VAL A 638 -0.97 31.26 -8.70
C VAL A 638 -0.66 32.75 -8.83
N ARG A 639 -1.34 33.63 -8.08
CA ARG A 639 -1.02 35.07 -8.09
C ARG A 639 0.39 35.35 -7.59
N GLY A 640 0.80 34.72 -6.49
CA GLY A 640 2.17 34.84 -5.98
C GLY A 640 3.20 34.25 -6.95
N GLU A 641 2.87 33.12 -7.59
CA GLU A 641 3.73 32.43 -8.56
C GLU A 641 3.96 33.30 -9.80
N LEU A 642 2.88 33.75 -10.46
CA LEU A 642 2.94 34.62 -11.65
C LEU A 642 3.58 35.98 -11.36
N HIS A 643 3.27 36.61 -10.22
CA HIS A 643 3.88 37.88 -9.86
C HIS A 643 5.38 37.74 -9.63
N TYR A 644 5.82 36.67 -8.97
CA TYR A 644 7.25 36.39 -8.80
C TYR A 644 7.94 36.08 -10.13
N GLU A 645 7.30 35.32 -11.04
CA GLU A 645 7.84 35.10 -12.39
C GLU A 645 8.01 36.42 -13.16
N GLY A 646 7.03 37.34 -13.08
CA GLY A 646 7.15 38.69 -13.66
C GLY A 646 8.28 39.53 -13.06
N LEU A 647 8.47 39.47 -11.74
CA LEU A 647 9.60 40.14 -11.05
C LEU A 647 10.98 39.58 -11.44
N MET A 648 11.06 38.32 -11.90
CA MET A 648 12.32 37.74 -12.39
C MET A 648 12.66 38.14 -13.83
N VAL A 649 11.67 38.57 -14.61
CA VAL A 649 11.85 39.03 -16.01
C VAL A 649 12.16 40.53 -16.10
N GLY A 650 11.58 41.34 -15.20
CA GLY A 650 11.97 42.75 -15.07
C GLY A 650 13.29 42.90 -14.30
N GLU A 651 14.36 43.35 -14.96
CA GLU A 651 15.71 43.54 -14.38
C GLU A 651 15.83 44.70 -13.33
N LEU A 652 14.82 44.90 -12.49
CA LEU A 652 14.76 45.96 -11.47
C LEU A 652 14.71 45.32 -10.08
N GLU A 653 15.73 45.60 -9.25
CA GLU A 653 15.64 45.31 -7.81
C GLU A 653 14.43 46.06 -7.23
N PRO A 654 13.51 45.37 -6.51
CA PRO A 654 12.34 46.04 -5.95
C PRO A 654 12.79 47.03 -4.88
N GLU A 655 12.34 48.29 -5.01
CA GLU A 655 12.55 49.31 -3.99
C GLU A 655 11.91 48.86 -2.66
N PRO A 656 12.44 49.29 -1.50
CA PRO A 656 11.76 49.09 -0.22
C PRO A 656 10.41 49.84 -0.22
N ASN A 657 9.44 49.32 0.52
CA ASN A 657 8.10 49.90 0.70
C ASN A 657 7.27 50.04 -0.61
N VAL A 658 7.31 49.01 -1.47
CA VAL A 658 6.56 48.97 -2.75
C VAL A 658 5.23 48.23 -2.63
N VAL A 659 4.15 48.89 -3.07
CA VAL A 659 2.82 48.29 -3.25
C VAL A 659 2.76 47.57 -4.59
N HIS A 660 2.59 46.24 -4.56
CA HIS A 660 2.45 45.41 -5.76
C HIS A 660 0.98 45.13 -6.11
N GLN A 661 0.60 45.31 -7.38
CA GLN A 661 -0.67 44.79 -7.92
C GLN A 661 -0.48 43.36 -8.42
N LEU A 662 -1.20 42.41 -7.82
CA LEU A 662 -1.16 41.00 -8.25
C LEU A 662 -2.10 40.76 -9.45
N PRO A 663 -1.82 39.77 -10.31
CA PRO A 663 -2.65 39.46 -11.48
C PRO A 663 -4.14 39.24 -11.15
N ARG A 664 -5.02 39.87 -11.92
CA ARG A 664 -6.48 39.78 -11.76
C ARG A 664 -7.02 38.57 -12.51
N ARG A 665 -7.91 37.81 -11.88
CA ARG A 665 -8.52 36.62 -12.50
C ARG A 665 -9.67 37.01 -13.42
N VAL A 666 -9.70 36.42 -14.61
CA VAL A 666 -10.77 36.58 -15.59
C VAL A 666 -11.42 35.23 -15.91
N PHE A 667 -12.69 35.24 -16.32
CA PHE A 667 -13.43 34.00 -16.65
C PHE A 667 -13.98 34.05 -18.07
N THR A 668 -14.05 32.89 -18.73
CA THR A 668 -14.72 32.72 -20.03
C THR A 668 -15.35 31.33 -20.15
N SER A 669 -16.21 31.11 -21.14
CA SER A 669 -17.01 29.87 -21.28
C SER A 669 -16.58 29.04 -22.48
N LEU A 670 -16.46 27.72 -22.30
CA LEU A 670 -16.08 26.75 -23.34
C LEU A 670 -17.20 26.43 -24.37
N ARG A 671 -18.19 27.32 -24.51
CA ARG A 671 -19.29 27.18 -25.46
C ARG A 671 -18.78 27.34 -26.91
N PRO A 672 -19.24 26.50 -27.85
CA PRO A 672 -20.40 25.61 -27.76
C PRO A 672 -20.13 24.18 -27.24
N ARG A 673 -18.88 23.82 -26.91
CA ARG A 673 -18.50 22.42 -26.61
C ARG A 673 -18.79 21.97 -25.19
N SER A 674 -18.73 22.88 -24.21
CA SER A 674 -19.12 22.63 -22.82
C SER A 674 -19.81 23.86 -22.23
N GLU A 675 -20.59 23.67 -21.17
CA GLU A 675 -21.14 24.79 -20.37
C GLU A 675 -20.16 25.29 -19.30
N ILE A 676 -19.17 24.46 -18.97
CA ILE A 676 -18.13 24.74 -17.98
C ILE A 676 -17.31 25.98 -18.38
N SER A 677 -17.02 26.82 -17.39
CA SER A 677 -16.12 27.96 -17.54
C SER A 677 -14.66 27.57 -17.33
N ILE A 678 -13.77 28.42 -17.82
CA ILE A 678 -12.35 28.41 -17.55
C ILE A 678 -11.93 29.80 -17.09
N CYS A 679 -10.77 29.90 -16.46
CA CYS A 679 -10.19 31.18 -16.06
C CYS A 679 -8.80 31.37 -16.68
N ASP A 680 -8.26 32.58 -16.52
CA ASP A 680 -6.81 32.84 -16.54
C ASP A 680 -6.56 34.11 -15.72
N TYR A 681 -5.32 34.62 -15.73
CA TYR A 681 -4.92 35.81 -14.99
C TYR A 681 -4.32 36.85 -15.93
N LEU A 682 -4.76 38.11 -15.80
CA LEU A 682 -4.24 39.25 -16.54
C LEU A 682 -3.44 40.16 -15.61
N PHE A 683 -2.30 40.65 -16.10
CA PHE A 683 -1.53 41.69 -15.42
C PHE A 683 -2.19 43.08 -15.62
N GLU A 684 -1.67 44.09 -14.90
CA GLU A 684 -2.12 45.47 -15.11
C GLU A 684 -1.76 45.95 -16.53
N ASN A 685 -2.71 46.59 -17.21
CA ASN A 685 -2.61 47.03 -18.62
C ASN A 685 -2.42 45.92 -19.67
N ASP A 686 -2.47 44.64 -19.28
CA ASP A 686 -2.41 43.50 -20.22
C ASP A 686 -3.63 43.50 -21.16
N PRO A 687 -3.44 43.53 -22.50
CA PRO A 687 -4.54 43.45 -23.46
C PRO A 687 -5.18 42.07 -23.56
N GLY A 688 -4.62 41.04 -22.90
CA GLY A 688 -5.13 39.67 -22.84
C GLY A 688 -4.86 38.81 -24.07
N LEU A 689 -3.91 39.22 -24.92
CA LEU A 689 -3.58 38.51 -26.17
C LEU A 689 -3.01 37.11 -25.89
N GLU A 690 -2.05 37.01 -24.97
CA GLU A 690 -1.45 35.73 -24.56
C GLU A 690 -2.47 34.79 -23.92
N THR A 691 -3.39 35.31 -23.10
CA THR A 691 -4.51 34.52 -22.56
C THR A 691 -5.43 33.99 -23.66
N VAL A 692 -5.73 34.77 -24.71
CA VAL A 692 -6.51 34.27 -25.85
C VAL A 692 -5.76 33.17 -26.60
N GLU A 693 -4.45 33.34 -26.82
CA GLU A 693 -3.61 32.37 -27.49
C GLU A 693 -3.49 31.06 -26.70
N ALA A 694 -3.14 31.13 -25.41
CA ALA A 694 -3.09 29.95 -24.53
C ALA A 694 -4.44 29.22 -24.47
N ILE A 695 -5.57 29.93 -24.37
CA ILE A 695 -6.89 29.27 -24.41
C ILE A 695 -7.16 28.63 -25.77
N LYS A 696 -6.78 29.29 -26.87
CA LYS A 696 -6.91 28.75 -28.22
C LYS A 696 -6.08 27.49 -28.39
N GLU A 697 -4.87 27.43 -27.86
CA GLU A 697 -4.02 26.24 -27.89
C GLU A 697 -4.60 25.09 -27.05
N PHE A 698 -4.80 25.29 -25.73
CA PHE A 698 -5.27 24.23 -24.84
C PHE A 698 -6.69 23.75 -25.15
N PHE A 699 -7.60 24.65 -25.51
CA PHE A 699 -9.03 24.31 -25.66
C PHE A 699 -9.49 24.26 -27.13
N MET A 700 -8.67 24.70 -28.09
CA MET A 700 -9.00 24.70 -29.52
C MET A 700 -10.29 25.46 -29.84
N ILE A 701 -10.49 26.61 -29.19
CA ILE A 701 -11.65 27.49 -29.35
C ILE A 701 -11.16 28.87 -29.79
N GLU A 702 -11.73 29.41 -30.86
CA GLU A 702 -11.55 30.82 -31.22
C GLU A 702 -12.34 31.69 -30.24
N LEU A 703 -11.61 32.48 -29.46
CA LEU A 703 -12.17 33.48 -28.55
C LEU A 703 -11.91 34.89 -29.05
N ASN A 704 -12.81 35.79 -28.70
CA ASN A 704 -12.65 37.23 -28.84
C ASN A 704 -12.47 37.81 -27.44
N LEU A 705 -11.53 38.76 -27.27
CA LEU A 705 -11.25 39.45 -26.01
C LEU A 705 -12.50 39.97 -25.29
N LYS A 706 -13.55 40.36 -26.02
CA LYS A 706 -14.85 40.79 -25.48
C LYS A 706 -15.66 39.69 -24.76
N ARG A 707 -15.13 38.46 -24.64
CA ARG A 707 -15.76 37.33 -23.92
C ARG A 707 -15.19 37.07 -22.52
N PHE A 708 -14.20 37.84 -22.07
CA PHE A 708 -13.75 37.76 -20.68
C PHE A 708 -14.70 38.52 -19.76
N ASP A 709 -15.19 37.81 -18.76
CA ASP A 709 -15.84 38.39 -17.60
C ASP A 709 -14.75 38.94 -16.68
N THR A 710 -14.54 40.26 -16.78
CA THR A 710 -13.53 41.02 -16.04
C THR A 710 -14.11 41.75 -14.82
N GLU A 711 -15.44 41.68 -14.61
CA GLU A 711 -16.15 42.50 -13.61
C GLU A 711 -16.23 41.80 -12.23
N ARG A 712 -15.91 40.50 -12.15
CA ARG A 712 -15.99 39.74 -10.89
C ARG A 712 -14.92 40.07 -9.86
N GLU A 713 -13.79 40.62 -10.30
CA GLU A 713 -12.73 41.13 -9.43
C GLU A 713 -12.58 42.62 -9.71
N SER A 714 -12.89 43.43 -8.71
CA SER A 714 -12.75 44.88 -8.78
C SER A 714 -11.29 45.28 -8.97
N LEU A 715 -11.02 46.20 -9.90
CA LEU A 715 -9.74 46.89 -9.95
C LEU A 715 -9.52 47.66 -8.64
N VAL A 716 -8.27 47.76 -8.18
CA VAL A 716 -7.91 48.56 -7.02
C VAL A 716 -8.12 50.04 -7.39
N SER A 717 -8.86 50.79 -6.57
CA SER A 717 -9.02 52.24 -6.82
C SER A 717 -7.71 52.99 -6.56
N ALA A 718 -7.47 54.06 -7.31
CA ALA A 718 -6.32 54.94 -7.06
C ALA A 718 -6.29 55.46 -5.61
N GLU A 719 -7.46 55.77 -5.04
CA GLU A 719 -7.62 56.12 -3.63
C GLU A 719 -7.15 55.02 -2.68
N ARG A 720 -7.44 53.73 -2.99
CA ARG A 720 -7.00 52.62 -2.15
C ARG A 720 -5.49 52.38 -2.27
N LEU A 721 -4.92 52.49 -3.48
CA LEU A 721 -3.47 52.44 -3.68
C LEU A 721 -2.76 53.54 -2.88
N LEU A 722 -3.22 54.79 -3.01
CA LEU A 722 -2.71 55.93 -2.24
C LEU A 722 -2.81 55.69 -0.73
N SER A 723 -3.94 55.16 -0.23
CA SER A 723 -4.06 54.85 1.21
C SER A 723 -3.07 53.78 1.70
N CYS A 724 -2.66 52.83 0.85
CA CYS A 724 -1.65 51.85 1.22
C CYS A 724 -0.26 52.50 1.27
N MET A 725 0.06 53.34 0.28
CA MET A 725 1.31 54.11 0.25
C MET A 725 1.42 55.08 1.44
N GLU A 726 0.30 55.72 1.84
CA GLU A 726 0.24 56.59 3.03
C GLU A 726 0.42 55.81 4.34
N GLU A 727 -0.15 54.59 4.47
CA GLU A 727 0.09 53.71 5.62
C GLU A 727 1.57 53.30 5.76
N ASP A 728 2.30 53.17 4.65
CA ASP A 728 3.75 52.88 4.65
C ASP A 728 4.60 54.14 4.93
N TYR A 729 4.30 55.28 4.32
CA TYR A 729 5.02 56.55 4.59
C TYR A 729 4.94 56.99 6.07
N LEU A 730 3.85 56.67 6.77
CA LEU A 730 3.71 56.96 8.20
C LEU A 730 4.55 56.05 9.11
N GLN A 731 5.11 54.95 8.59
CA GLN A 731 6.06 54.09 9.30
C GLN A 731 7.53 54.55 9.10
N ASP A 732 7.80 55.36 8.08
CA ASP A 732 9.13 55.94 7.79
C ASP A 732 9.44 57.23 8.60
N GLU A 733 8.54 57.73 9.46
CA GLU A 733 8.88 58.75 10.47
C GLU A 733 9.83 58.14 11.52
N ALA A 734 11.12 58.25 11.23
CA ALA A 734 12.19 57.61 11.96
C ALA A 734 12.15 57.89 13.47
N VAL A 735 11.88 56.84 14.25
CA VAL A 735 12.46 56.74 15.59
C VAL A 735 13.98 56.64 15.39
N GLU A 736 14.73 57.67 15.80
CA GLU A 736 16.19 57.62 15.91
C GLU A 736 16.59 56.60 16.99
N VAL A 737 16.53 55.31 16.65
CA VAL A 737 17.22 54.27 17.41
C VAL A 737 18.71 54.51 17.17
N GLU A 738 19.41 55.01 18.19
CA GLU A 738 20.85 55.25 18.17
C GLU A 738 21.58 54.09 17.47
N LYS A 739 22.24 54.37 16.35
CA LYS A 739 23.12 53.40 15.66
C LYS A 739 24.29 53.05 16.58
N SER A 740 24.03 52.10 17.48
CA SER A 740 24.98 51.75 18.52
C SER A 740 26.19 51.09 17.88
N LYS A 741 27.36 51.67 18.13
CA LYS A 741 28.67 51.14 17.71
C LYS A 741 29.07 49.86 18.49
N ARG A 742 28.09 49.05 18.90
CA ARG A 742 28.25 47.81 19.69
C ARG A 742 28.10 46.53 18.85
N ALA A 743 27.41 46.57 17.71
CA ALA A 743 27.19 45.38 16.88
C ALA A 743 28.48 44.85 16.21
N GLN A 744 29.47 45.69 15.95
CA GLN A 744 30.74 45.32 15.28
C GLN A 744 31.88 44.89 16.23
N GLN A 745 31.60 44.63 17.52
CA GLN A 745 32.61 44.11 18.46
C GLN A 745 32.24 42.82 19.21
N ASN A 746 31.04 42.25 19.01
CA ASN A 746 30.56 41.09 19.78
C ASN A 746 30.34 39.79 18.97
N VAL A 747 30.69 39.75 17.67
CA VAL A 747 30.51 38.54 16.83
C VAL A 747 31.52 37.43 17.16
N ASP A 748 32.68 37.75 17.76
CA ASP A 748 33.77 36.79 17.97
C ASP A 748 33.68 35.91 19.24
N GLN A 749 32.70 36.12 20.13
CA GLN A 749 32.59 35.32 21.38
C GLN A 749 31.16 34.96 21.79
N ARG A 750 30.54 33.96 21.12
CA ARG A 750 29.51 33.09 21.74
C ARG A 750 29.20 31.77 21.01
N MET A 751 30.21 31.10 20.45
CA MET A 751 30.15 29.64 20.33
C MET A 751 30.06 29.04 21.74
N SER A 752 28.89 28.56 22.15
CA SER A 752 28.72 28.02 23.50
C SER A 752 29.61 26.79 23.69
N ALA A 753 30.34 26.76 24.82
CA ALA A 753 31.33 25.73 25.10
C ALA A 753 30.75 24.31 25.03
N SER A 754 29.43 24.16 25.27
CA SER A 754 28.69 22.91 25.09
C SER A 754 28.79 22.32 23.68
N TYR A 755 28.71 23.11 22.61
CA TYR A 755 28.81 22.57 21.24
C TYR A 755 30.23 22.13 20.87
N LEU A 756 31.26 22.84 21.36
CA LEU A 756 32.66 22.41 21.20
C LEU A 756 32.96 21.15 22.02
N ILE A 757 32.45 21.04 23.25
CA ILE A 757 32.57 19.84 24.07
C ILE A 757 31.82 18.65 23.43
N LEU A 758 30.64 18.89 22.84
CA LEU A 758 29.88 17.86 22.15
C LEU A 758 30.59 17.37 20.87
N SER A 759 31.11 18.28 20.03
CA SER A 759 31.85 17.88 18.83
C SER A 759 33.17 17.15 19.17
N LEU A 760 33.89 17.62 20.20
CA LEU A 760 35.13 16.99 20.65
C LEU A 760 34.88 15.58 21.23
N SER A 761 33.82 15.40 22.01
CA SER A 761 33.45 14.09 22.56
C SER A 761 32.97 13.11 21.48
N ILE A 762 32.22 13.57 20.47
CA ILE A 762 31.86 12.75 19.29
C ILE A 762 33.12 12.31 18.52
N CYS A 763 34.09 13.21 18.30
CA CYS A 763 35.37 12.88 17.68
C CYS A 763 36.18 11.86 18.51
N ILE A 764 36.27 12.04 19.83
CA ILE A 764 37.00 11.12 20.73
C ILE A 764 36.35 9.73 20.71
N VAL A 765 35.03 9.63 20.81
CA VAL A 765 34.29 8.35 20.71
C VAL A 765 34.54 7.69 19.37
N SER A 766 34.55 8.45 18.27
CA SER A 766 34.79 7.94 16.92
C SER A 766 36.21 7.37 16.75
N VAL A 767 37.23 8.03 17.31
CA VAL A 767 38.62 7.55 17.30
C VAL A 767 38.79 6.30 18.18
N ILE A 768 38.12 6.25 19.34
CA ILE A 768 38.11 5.06 20.21
C ILE A 768 37.46 3.87 19.50
N LEU A 769 36.30 4.07 18.85
CA LEU A 769 35.61 3.04 18.07
C LEU A 769 36.48 2.54 16.91
N PHE A 770 37.14 3.43 16.18
CA PHE A 770 38.09 3.06 15.12
C PHE A 770 39.24 2.21 15.66
N TYR A 771 39.82 2.57 16.82
CA TYR A 771 40.89 1.77 17.43
C TYR A 771 40.40 0.41 17.96
N ILE A 772 39.21 0.33 18.55
CA ILE A 772 38.60 -0.93 19.00
C ILE A 772 38.32 -1.86 17.82
N VAL A 773 37.76 -1.34 16.72
CA VAL A 773 37.56 -2.11 15.48
C VAL A 773 38.91 -2.57 14.92
N LYS A 774 39.92 -1.68 14.88
CA LYS A 774 41.27 -2.02 14.40
C LYS A 774 41.97 -3.09 15.26
N THR A 775 41.83 -3.07 16.58
CA THR A 775 42.41 -4.11 17.46
C THR A 775 41.66 -5.43 17.39
N LEU A 776 40.32 -5.41 17.27
CA LEU A 776 39.52 -6.63 17.04
C LEU A 776 39.88 -7.32 15.71
N PHE A 777 39.97 -6.57 14.62
CA PHE A 777 40.39 -7.12 13.32
C PHE A 777 41.87 -7.54 13.29
N SER A 778 42.76 -6.80 13.98
CA SER A 778 44.17 -7.19 14.09
C SER A 778 44.40 -8.40 15.00
N ALA A 779 43.48 -8.71 15.92
CA ALA A 779 43.53 -9.93 16.73
C ALA A 779 43.06 -11.16 15.94
N HIS A 780 42.04 -11.02 15.08
CA HIS A 780 41.62 -12.09 14.18
C HIS A 780 42.68 -12.44 13.12
N ALA A 781 43.45 -11.45 12.63
CA ALA A 781 44.54 -11.66 11.67
C ALA A 781 45.83 -12.29 12.27
N LEU A 782 45.77 -12.82 13.50
CA LEU A 782 46.87 -13.52 14.19
C LEU A 782 46.46 -14.93 14.69
N GLU A 783 45.23 -15.38 14.42
CA GLU A 783 44.74 -16.75 14.67
C GLU A 783 44.32 -17.50 13.37
N GLU A 784 44.55 -16.89 12.19
CA GLU A 784 44.67 -17.56 10.88
C GLU A 784 46.13 -17.54 10.39
#